data_AF-A0A3M1CKQ7-F1
#
_entry.id   AF-A0A3M1CKQ7-F1
#
_cell.length_a   1.000
_cell.length_b   1.000
_cell.length_c   1.000
_cell.angle_alpha   90.00
_cell.angle_beta   90.00
_cell.angle_gamma   90.00
#
_symmetry.space_group_name_H-M   'P 1'
#
loop_
_entity.id
_entity.type
_entity.pdbx_description
1 polymer ?
#
loop_
_entity_poly.entity_id
_entity_poly.type
_entity_poly.pdbx_seq_one_letter_code
_entity_poly.pdbx_strand_id
1 'polypeptide(L)'
;MQGWEARSRTQPPPNPTPSTTGVRFGINTPLFFHSEDLGETAFGTYDQIADDLLALNASVARHPGRLQIFYDELLGGAEVPVEPTDVFAQIAAAGVLEERIAHLEQLVRRLACREGRRVAPLAAPAASEGGCAGGSFKLIITLLTLGTGAPPDLSIDVPSDRANPIALQWSTDHLGQSLIDATGTDQVFSTPSATRSWNLNTLDQANGYKRAYMALMTIPVAVAILRLQWTLLRDGILLWDYIEGFEIGNEVDTKNLVRVGSATWPDGRADHDGWAAQYVAITAVLLYFLPAARCFLPGLQSFSNSGPDFTHWGPKSEFIELLLDAAGDSLEARGSGLSLADIVAGIDIHFYHGGRSELVGLHYLYADVSDMRAVLGSKELHDAQVTVLETGVNVVCDGGGTDLGLDYDAGCEGSDAWPYDALASGADISAGPDARPNRSVCVYSAGRFVPSRLPPQPVGANDFQGISVWLRLSVAMAAGADIVGWHPWMARLPANFAGYGLRRDLHDVHEDISNAQARPSWYAFRRMAGFFSGATAVRRLLPDLDGKHDDLLGAEPLALVDKIWLIEVEGAPGLMGGHGYAYLAFIDPFGTVDLAKGDGDIDATPSCARLVLDSGGLVGFVRSVPTAPDAEVLATPVAGVLPDTLWVDGVGEALSPDSGTSQYPIILRRGAWPTLITSPLPLSPRLDLLELV
;
A
#
# COMPACT_ATOMS: atom_id res chain seq x y z
N MET A 1 11.86 -27.32 -25.65
CA MET A 1 11.31 -28.34 -24.72
C MET A 1 12.46 -29.16 -24.13
N GLN A 2 12.98 -28.70 -23.01
CA GLN A 2 13.75 -29.45 -22.01
C GLN A 2 13.50 -28.71 -20.68
N GLY A 3 12.96 -29.45 -19.69
CA GLY A 3 12.98 -29.15 -18.25
C GLY A 3 12.64 -27.74 -17.77
N TRP A 4 11.36 -27.39 -17.70
CA TRP A 4 10.88 -26.48 -16.64
C TRP A 4 10.51 -27.37 -15.46
N GLU A 5 11.50 -27.71 -14.64
CA GLU A 5 11.22 -28.11 -13.27
C GLU A 5 10.84 -26.82 -12.54
N ALA A 6 9.61 -26.77 -12.02
CA ALA A 6 9.29 -25.84 -10.94
C ALA A 6 10.41 -26.01 -9.91
N ARG A 7 11.30 -25.02 -9.79
CA ARG A 7 12.20 -24.97 -8.65
C ARG A 7 11.30 -24.76 -7.45
N SER A 8 10.91 -25.86 -6.81
CA SER A 8 10.22 -25.85 -5.53
C SER A 8 11.04 -24.95 -4.60
N ARG A 9 10.54 -23.75 -4.33
CA ARG A 9 11.10 -22.88 -3.29
C ARG A 9 10.69 -23.52 -1.97
N THR A 10 11.35 -24.64 -1.64
CA THR A 10 10.99 -25.53 -0.52
C THR A 10 11.11 -24.87 0.85
N GLN A 11 11.62 -23.64 0.93
CA GLN A 11 11.67 -22.88 2.16
C GLN A 11 11.36 -21.40 1.87
N PRO A 12 10.34 -20.80 2.51
CA PRO A 12 10.34 -19.36 2.68
C PRO A 12 11.60 -18.97 3.46
N PRO A 13 12.15 -17.76 3.26
CA PRO A 13 13.23 -17.29 4.13
C PRO A 13 12.76 -17.33 5.60
N PRO A 14 13.66 -17.62 6.56
CA PRO A 14 13.36 -17.42 7.97
C PRO A 14 12.94 -15.97 8.23
N ASN A 15 12.37 -15.68 9.41
CA ASN A 15 11.96 -14.33 9.85
C ASN A 15 12.89 -13.25 9.24
N PRO A 16 12.33 -12.31 8.45
CA PRO A 16 13.14 -11.36 7.70
C PRO A 16 14.06 -10.59 8.64
N THR A 17 15.30 -10.36 8.20
CA THR A 17 16.27 -9.61 9.00
C THR A 17 15.71 -8.20 9.21
N PRO A 18 15.67 -7.69 10.46
CA PRO A 18 15.11 -6.37 10.73
C PRO A 18 15.81 -5.29 9.90
N SER A 19 15.02 -4.39 9.34
CA SER A 19 15.51 -3.15 8.76
C SER A 19 16.30 -2.36 9.78
N THR A 20 17.42 -1.78 9.34
CA THR A 20 18.25 -0.90 10.17
C THR A 20 17.54 0.41 10.53
N THR A 21 16.45 0.75 9.86
CA THR A 21 15.71 2.02 10.04
C THR A 21 14.50 1.93 10.97
N GLY A 22 14.15 0.71 11.42
CA GLY A 22 12.93 0.45 12.20
C GLY A 22 11.65 0.63 11.38
N VAL A 23 10.54 0.06 11.87
CA VAL A 23 9.27 0.11 11.13
C VAL A 23 8.67 1.52 11.11
N ARG A 24 8.18 1.95 9.95
CA ARG A 24 7.49 3.22 9.74
C ARG A 24 6.07 3.02 9.25
N PHE A 25 5.24 4.03 9.50
CA PHE A 25 3.83 4.02 9.12
C PHE A 25 3.58 5.09 8.07
N GLY A 26 2.88 4.74 7.00
CA GLY A 26 2.57 5.69 5.95
C GLY A 26 1.13 5.65 5.44
N ILE A 27 0.82 6.52 4.50
CA ILE A 27 -0.51 6.61 3.91
C ILE A 27 -0.41 6.82 2.41
N ASN A 28 -1.26 6.13 1.65
CA ASN A 28 -1.39 6.35 0.21
C ASN A 28 -2.50 7.37 -0.06
N THR A 29 -2.22 8.43 -0.82
CA THR A 29 -3.13 9.59 -0.96
C THR A 29 -3.40 10.06 -2.39
N PRO A 30 -3.67 9.14 -3.35
CA PRO A 30 -3.69 9.44 -4.79
C PRO A 30 -4.71 10.51 -5.23
N LEU A 31 -5.71 10.85 -4.41
CA LEU A 31 -6.78 11.79 -4.78
C LEU A 31 -6.77 13.10 -3.99
N PHE A 32 -5.90 13.24 -3.00
CA PHE A 32 -5.85 14.39 -2.07
C PHE A 32 -5.80 15.75 -2.74
N PHE A 33 -5.03 15.82 -3.81
CA PHE A 33 -4.83 17.08 -4.50
C PHE A 33 -5.54 17.10 -5.84
N HIS A 34 -6.15 16.01 -6.31
CA HIS A 34 -6.77 16.01 -7.64
C HIS A 34 -8.07 16.83 -7.67
N SER A 35 -9.00 16.59 -6.74
CA SER A 35 -10.35 17.18 -6.79
C SER A 35 -10.43 18.67 -6.45
N GLU A 36 -9.44 19.27 -5.79
CA GLU A 36 -9.49 20.69 -5.39
C GLU A 36 -9.59 21.69 -6.56
N ASP A 37 -9.18 21.30 -7.77
CA ASP A 37 -9.22 22.14 -8.98
C ASP A 37 -10.54 22.11 -9.74
N LEU A 38 -11.41 21.16 -9.42
CA LEU A 38 -12.79 21.22 -9.87
C LEU A 38 -13.62 22.24 -9.04
N GLY A 39 -12.94 23.03 -8.20
CA GLY A 39 -13.53 23.96 -7.25
C GLY A 39 -13.94 23.29 -5.94
N GLU A 40 -13.61 22.02 -5.73
CA GLU A 40 -14.02 21.25 -4.55
C GLU A 40 -13.04 21.44 -3.40
N THR A 41 -13.37 22.24 -2.40
CA THR A 41 -12.57 22.35 -1.16
C THR A 41 -12.72 21.13 -0.23
N ALA A 42 -13.20 20.01 -0.76
CA ALA A 42 -13.54 18.81 0.00
C ALA A 42 -12.31 18.16 0.64
N PHE A 43 -11.09 18.39 0.15
CA PHE A 43 -9.88 17.80 0.76
C PHE A 43 -8.99 18.79 1.49
N GLY A 44 -9.22 20.09 1.31
CA GLY A 44 -8.72 21.14 2.20
C GLY A 44 -7.35 21.64 1.80
N THR A 45 -7.02 22.83 2.28
CA THR A 45 -5.75 23.49 1.94
C THR A 45 -4.53 22.62 2.29
N TYR A 46 -3.39 22.88 1.65
CA TYR A 46 -2.10 22.26 1.99
C TYR A 46 -1.77 22.30 3.49
N ASP A 47 -2.20 23.36 4.19
CA ASP A 47 -2.03 23.47 5.64
C ASP A 47 -2.84 22.41 6.39
N GLN A 48 -4.09 22.17 6.00
CA GLN A 48 -4.95 21.16 6.60
C GLN A 48 -4.43 19.76 6.29
N ILE A 49 -4.07 19.49 5.03
CA ILE A 49 -3.51 18.20 4.63
C ILE A 49 -2.21 17.90 5.40
N ALA A 50 -1.31 18.88 5.55
CA ALA A 50 -0.10 18.71 6.34
C ALA A 50 -0.42 18.44 7.82
N ASP A 51 -1.40 19.15 8.40
CA ASP A 51 -1.83 18.95 9.79
C ASP A 51 -2.41 17.54 10.01
N ASP A 52 -3.21 17.03 9.07
CA ASP A 52 -3.82 15.69 9.12
C ASP A 52 -2.80 14.57 9.01
N LEU A 53 -1.89 14.66 8.03
CA LEU A 53 -0.81 13.69 7.84
C LEU A 53 0.03 13.57 9.11
N LEU A 54 0.36 14.70 9.73
CA LEU A 54 1.09 14.73 10.98
C LEU A 54 0.24 14.25 12.18
N ALA A 55 -1.08 14.47 12.18
CA ALA A 55 -1.98 14.03 13.27
C ALA A 55 -2.24 12.51 13.27
N LEU A 56 -2.13 11.87 12.11
CA LEU A 56 -2.21 10.42 11.95
C LEU A 56 -0.99 9.67 12.54
N ASN A 57 0.05 10.40 12.96
CA ASN A 57 1.38 9.83 13.25
C ASN A 57 1.97 9.06 12.06
N ALA A 58 1.52 9.34 10.84
CA ALA A 58 2.20 8.87 9.64
C ALA A 58 3.57 9.56 9.55
N SER A 59 4.59 8.82 9.15
CA SER A 59 5.92 9.35 8.84
C SER A 59 6.22 9.33 7.34
N VAL A 60 5.35 8.73 6.53
CA VAL A 60 5.48 8.69 5.07
C VAL A 60 4.13 8.94 4.40
N ALA A 61 4.09 9.72 3.32
CA ALA A 61 2.97 9.71 2.37
C ALA A 61 3.43 9.29 0.97
N ARG A 62 2.69 8.37 0.36
CA ARG A 62 2.86 7.92 -1.02
C ARG A 62 1.74 8.46 -1.90
N HIS A 63 2.06 8.65 -3.18
CA HIS A 63 1.15 9.15 -4.23
C HIS A 63 0.34 10.37 -3.79
N PRO A 64 0.94 11.50 -3.37
CA PRO A 64 0.14 12.64 -2.94
C PRO A 64 -0.49 13.38 -4.14
N GLY A 65 -1.57 12.83 -4.69
CA GLY A 65 -2.39 13.44 -5.75
C GLY A 65 -1.58 14.02 -6.91
N ARG A 66 -1.72 15.33 -7.13
CA ARG A 66 -1.02 16.14 -8.16
C ARG A 66 0.49 16.10 -8.12
N LEU A 67 1.09 15.60 -7.05
CA LEU A 67 2.54 15.47 -7.03
C LEU A 67 3.02 14.32 -7.92
N GLN A 68 2.12 13.42 -8.33
CA GLN A 68 2.40 12.42 -9.34
C GLN A 68 2.63 13.07 -10.70
N ILE A 69 3.64 12.56 -11.41
CA ILE A 69 4.01 13.04 -12.73
C ILE A 69 3.65 11.96 -13.75
N PHE A 70 2.52 12.12 -14.42
CA PHE A 70 2.06 11.21 -15.47
C PHE A 70 2.74 11.57 -16.79
N TYR A 71 3.18 10.56 -17.55
CA TYR A 71 3.93 10.81 -18.78
C TYR A 71 3.04 11.41 -19.88
N ASP A 72 1.76 11.05 -19.95
CA ASP A 72 0.82 11.56 -20.95
C ASP A 72 0.47 13.02 -20.66
N GLU A 73 0.27 13.39 -19.39
CA GLU A 73 0.08 14.78 -18.98
C GLU A 73 1.28 15.67 -19.36
N LEU A 74 2.51 15.15 -19.21
CA LEU A 74 3.72 15.86 -19.65
C LEU A 74 3.76 16.11 -21.17
N LEU A 75 3.03 15.31 -21.95
CA LEU A 75 2.97 15.39 -23.41
C LEU A 75 1.70 16.07 -23.92
N GLY A 76 0.90 16.66 -23.02
CA GLY A 76 -0.34 17.37 -23.37
C GLY A 76 -1.62 16.52 -23.31
N GLY A 77 -1.53 15.28 -22.80
CA GLY A 77 -2.63 14.34 -22.59
C GLY A 77 -2.65 13.18 -23.59
N ALA A 78 -3.36 12.10 -23.24
CA ALA A 78 -3.41 10.87 -24.04
C ALA A 78 -3.97 11.03 -25.47
N GLU A 79 -4.76 12.08 -25.73
CA GLU A 79 -5.35 12.37 -27.05
C GLU A 79 -4.45 13.22 -27.97
N VAL A 80 -3.35 13.78 -27.44
CA VAL A 80 -2.43 14.61 -28.22
C VAL A 80 -1.33 13.72 -28.81
N PRO A 81 -1.18 13.66 -30.14
CA PRO A 81 -0.09 12.91 -30.74
C PRO A 81 1.27 13.45 -30.30
N VAL A 82 2.15 12.57 -29.84
CA VAL A 82 3.55 12.90 -29.55
C VAL A 82 4.22 13.24 -30.87
N GLU A 83 4.73 14.47 -30.98
CA GLU A 83 5.41 14.95 -32.16
C GLU A 83 6.92 14.66 -32.09
N PRO A 84 7.62 14.49 -33.23
CA PRO A 84 9.08 14.35 -33.26
C PRO A 84 9.77 15.71 -33.11
N THR A 85 9.33 16.50 -32.13
CA THR A 85 9.88 17.83 -31.81
C THR A 85 10.73 17.78 -30.54
N ASP A 86 11.28 18.93 -30.16
CA ASP A 86 12.06 19.06 -28.92
C ASP A 86 11.19 18.72 -27.70
N VAL A 87 11.54 17.63 -27.01
CA VAL A 87 10.88 17.13 -25.78
C VAL A 87 10.73 18.24 -24.73
N PHE A 88 11.73 19.12 -24.60
CA PHE A 88 11.69 20.23 -23.65
C PHE A 88 10.60 21.25 -24.02
N ALA A 89 10.44 21.53 -25.31
CA ALA A 89 9.42 22.46 -25.78
C ALA A 89 8.01 21.90 -25.59
N GLN A 90 7.81 20.59 -25.79
CA GLN A 90 6.52 19.94 -25.54
C GLN A 90 6.15 19.97 -24.06
N ILE A 91 7.05 19.56 -23.17
CA ILE A 91 6.82 19.57 -21.73
C ILE A 91 6.56 21.00 -21.23
N ALA A 92 7.32 21.98 -21.73
CA ALA A 92 7.10 23.38 -21.39
C ALA A 92 5.75 23.91 -21.89
N ALA A 93 5.30 23.47 -23.07
CA ALA A 93 4.01 23.87 -23.64
C ALA A 93 2.83 23.25 -22.88
N ALA A 94 2.96 22.03 -22.38
CA ALA A 94 1.94 21.38 -21.56
C ALA A 94 1.75 22.08 -20.20
N GLY A 95 2.83 22.65 -19.63
CA GLY A 95 2.78 23.44 -18.38
C GLY A 95 2.57 22.63 -17.09
N VAL A 96 2.19 21.36 -17.20
CA VAL A 96 1.87 20.47 -16.05
C VAL A 96 3.06 20.28 -15.09
N LEU A 97 4.28 20.16 -15.62
CA LEU A 97 5.45 19.94 -14.78
C LEU A 97 5.69 21.07 -13.78
N GLU A 98 5.63 22.32 -14.25
CA GLU A 98 5.86 23.50 -13.38
C GLU A 98 4.76 23.63 -12.33
N GLU A 99 3.52 23.27 -12.68
CA GLU A 99 2.41 23.21 -11.74
C GLU A 99 2.64 22.16 -10.64
N ARG A 100 3.03 20.92 -11.00
CA ARG A 100 3.32 19.85 -10.03
C ARG A 100 4.47 20.23 -9.10
N ILE A 101 5.51 20.87 -9.63
CA ILE A 101 6.66 21.35 -8.85
C ILE A 101 6.27 22.47 -7.89
N ALA A 102 5.40 23.39 -8.30
CA ALA A 102 4.87 24.43 -7.42
C ALA A 102 4.03 23.83 -6.27
N HIS A 103 3.23 22.80 -6.55
CA HIS A 103 2.48 22.08 -5.51
C HIS A 103 3.41 21.36 -4.53
N LEU A 104 4.46 20.71 -5.02
CA LEU A 104 5.47 20.07 -4.18
C LEU A 104 6.18 21.08 -3.28
N GLU A 105 6.54 22.25 -3.85
CA GLU A 105 7.13 23.35 -3.09
C GLU A 105 6.24 23.77 -1.92
N GLN A 106 4.95 24.02 -2.20
CA GLN A 106 4.00 24.45 -1.18
C GLN A 106 3.87 23.42 -0.06
N LEU A 107 3.69 22.14 -0.41
CA LEU A 107 3.53 21.08 0.57
C LEU A 107 4.79 20.93 1.46
N VAL A 108 5.98 20.89 0.86
CA VAL A 108 7.25 20.75 1.61
C VAL A 108 7.47 21.93 2.56
N ARG A 109 7.18 23.16 2.11
CA ARG A 109 7.23 24.34 2.98
C ARG A 109 6.28 24.22 4.16
N ARG A 110 5.05 23.74 3.93
CA ARG A 110 4.06 23.57 5.01
C ARG A 110 4.52 22.51 6.01
N LEU A 111 4.96 21.35 5.54
CA LEU A 111 5.50 20.28 6.39
C LEU A 111 6.67 20.81 7.25
N ALA A 112 7.65 21.46 6.63
CA ALA A 112 8.82 22.01 7.33
C ALA A 112 8.44 23.00 8.45
N CYS A 113 7.51 23.91 8.16
CA CYS A 113 7.09 24.93 9.12
C CYS A 113 6.13 24.39 10.19
N ARG A 114 5.46 23.26 9.96
CA ARG A 114 4.57 22.61 10.95
C ARG A 114 5.36 21.69 11.88
N GLU A 115 6.27 20.88 11.36
CA GLU A 115 7.13 20.02 12.16
C GLU A 115 8.05 20.83 13.08
N GLY A 116 8.68 21.90 12.57
CA GLY A 116 9.48 22.81 13.39
C GLY A 116 8.72 23.37 14.59
N ARG A 117 7.42 23.66 14.42
CA ARG A 117 6.53 24.11 15.51
C ARG A 117 6.14 23.01 16.51
N ARG A 118 6.09 21.74 16.10
CA ARG A 118 5.81 20.60 16.99
C ARG A 118 7.01 20.23 17.87
N VAL A 119 8.23 20.42 17.37
CA VAL A 119 9.48 20.08 18.09
C VAL A 119 9.93 21.22 19.04
N ALA A 120 9.65 22.48 18.68
CA ALA A 120 10.01 23.66 19.46
C ALA A 120 9.45 23.79 20.90
N PRO A 121 8.36 23.13 21.37
CA PRO A 121 7.92 23.28 22.75
C PRO A 121 8.84 22.60 23.78
N LEU A 122 9.72 21.68 23.36
CA LEU A 122 10.53 20.84 24.26
C LEU A 122 12.04 21.11 24.22
N ALA A 123 12.54 21.90 23.26
CA ALA A 123 13.97 22.20 23.12
C ALA A 123 14.24 23.71 23.04
N ALA A 124 14.51 24.31 24.21
CA ALA A 124 15.08 25.65 24.45
C ALA A 124 14.34 26.89 23.87
N PRO A 125 14.15 27.96 24.67
CA PRO A 125 13.44 29.18 24.26
C PRO A 125 14.26 30.12 23.35
N ALA A 126 15.12 29.59 22.48
CA ALA A 126 16.03 30.36 21.64
C ALA A 126 16.07 29.94 20.15
N ALA A 127 15.09 29.17 19.67
CA ALA A 127 14.84 29.07 18.24
C ALA A 127 14.08 30.33 17.80
N SER A 128 14.74 31.16 16.99
CA SER A 128 14.23 32.36 16.36
C SER A 128 12.80 32.21 15.85
N GLU A 129 11.99 33.27 15.99
CA GLU A 129 10.71 33.45 15.33
C GLU A 129 10.77 32.94 13.87
N GLY A 130 10.09 31.82 13.59
CA GLY A 130 9.84 31.33 12.23
C GLY A 130 10.74 30.22 11.67
N GLY A 131 11.58 29.54 12.46
CA GLY A 131 12.45 28.46 11.94
C GLY A 131 11.69 27.21 11.47
N CYS A 132 11.62 26.97 10.17
CA CYS A 132 11.23 25.70 9.56
C CYS A 132 12.50 24.81 9.52
N ALA A 133 12.47 23.62 10.13
CA ALA A 133 13.65 22.74 10.28
C ALA A 133 13.31 21.30 9.87
N GLY A 134 14.37 20.52 9.57
CA GLY A 134 14.30 19.20 8.95
C GLY A 134 13.23 18.27 9.51
N GLY A 135 12.52 17.60 8.60
CA GLY A 135 11.32 16.84 8.89
C GLY A 135 11.56 15.38 9.21
N SER A 136 10.71 14.85 10.10
CA SER A 136 10.57 13.41 10.32
C SER A 136 9.65 12.76 9.29
N PHE A 137 8.78 13.57 8.68
CA PHE A 137 7.85 13.16 7.63
C PHE A 137 8.50 13.11 6.24
N LYS A 138 8.17 12.08 5.47
CA LYS A 138 8.74 11.83 4.15
C LYS A 138 7.66 11.61 3.08
N LEU A 139 8.03 11.86 1.82
CA LEU A 139 7.18 11.71 0.65
C LEU A 139 7.79 10.69 -0.31
N ILE A 140 6.97 9.75 -0.80
CA ILE A 140 7.28 8.93 -1.97
C ILE A 140 6.49 9.51 -3.15
N ILE A 141 7.20 10.00 -4.16
CA ILE A 141 6.62 10.65 -5.32
C ILE A 141 6.73 9.74 -6.53
N THR A 142 5.63 9.50 -7.21
CA THR A 142 5.65 8.66 -8.42
C THR A 142 5.90 9.50 -9.67
N LEU A 143 6.92 9.08 -10.41
CA LEU A 143 7.39 9.70 -11.63
C LEU A 143 7.08 8.81 -12.82
N LEU A 144 6.69 9.44 -13.93
CA LEU A 144 6.44 8.79 -15.21
C LEU A 144 5.49 7.59 -15.07
N THR A 145 4.50 7.73 -14.18
CA THR A 145 3.45 6.74 -13.98
C THR A 145 2.49 6.73 -15.15
N LEU A 146 1.91 5.55 -15.37
CA LEU A 146 0.94 5.28 -16.41
C LEU A 146 -0.50 5.36 -15.90
N GLY A 147 -0.69 5.64 -14.60
CA GLY A 147 -1.96 5.44 -13.92
C GLY A 147 -2.48 4.00 -14.07
N THR A 148 -3.80 3.81 -13.98
CA THR A 148 -4.45 2.52 -14.27
C THR A 148 -4.45 2.18 -15.77
N GLY A 149 -3.85 3.03 -16.62
CA GLY A 149 -3.88 2.88 -18.08
C GLY A 149 -5.33 2.77 -18.56
N ALA A 150 -6.10 3.86 -18.46
CA ALA A 150 -7.38 3.91 -19.16
C ALA A 150 -7.10 3.78 -20.67
N PRO A 151 -7.84 2.94 -21.40
CA PRO A 151 -7.76 2.97 -22.85
C PRO A 151 -8.30 4.35 -23.26
N PRO A 152 -7.52 5.22 -23.92
CA PRO A 152 -8.15 6.08 -24.91
C PRO A 152 -8.90 5.14 -25.88
N ASP A 153 -9.95 5.62 -26.55
CA ASP A 153 -10.71 4.88 -27.58
C ASP A 153 -9.86 4.53 -28.83
N LEU A 154 -8.57 4.26 -28.66
CA LEU A 154 -7.63 3.84 -29.67
C LEU A 154 -7.83 2.36 -29.98
N SER A 155 -8.29 2.10 -31.20
CA SER A 155 -8.28 0.76 -31.79
C SER A 155 -6.83 0.33 -32.08
N ILE A 156 -6.17 -0.28 -31.10
CA ILE A 156 -4.79 -0.78 -31.21
C ILE A 156 -4.82 -2.20 -31.81
N ASP A 157 -4.15 -2.38 -32.95
CA ASP A 157 -3.94 -3.72 -33.53
C ASP A 157 -2.76 -4.39 -32.82
N VAL A 158 -3.07 -5.25 -31.87
CA VAL A 158 -2.10 -5.88 -30.96
C VAL A 158 -1.36 -7.02 -31.67
N PRO A 159 0.00 -6.99 -31.72
CA PRO A 159 0.80 -8.08 -32.25
C PRO A 159 0.43 -9.43 -31.62
N SER A 160 0.51 -10.50 -32.39
CA SER A 160 0.06 -11.83 -31.95
C SER A 160 0.81 -12.37 -30.73
N ASP A 161 2.00 -11.87 -30.43
CA ASP A 161 2.88 -12.23 -29.31
C ASP A 161 2.80 -11.26 -28.12
N ARG A 162 1.92 -10.25 -28.18
CA ARG A 162 1.75 -9.22 -27.15
C ARG A 162 0.30 -9.13 -26.64
N ALA A 163 0.10 -8.46 -25.51
CA ALA A 163 -1.20 -8.11 -24.92
C ALA A 163 -1.10 -6.88 -23.97
N ASN A 164 -2.25 -6.34 -23.56
CA ASN A 164 -2.40 -5.21 -22.63
C ASN A 164 -1.51 -4.00 -22.96
N PRO A 165 -1.65 -3.38 -24.15
CA PRO A 165 -0.85 -2.23 -24.52
C PRO A 165 -1.05 -1.07 -23.55
N ILE A 166 0.03 -0.30 -23.33
CA ILE A 166 -0.09 1.08 -22.85
C ILE A 166 -0.34 1.95 -24.05
N ALA A 167 -1.51 2.59 -24.08
CA ALA A 167 -1.87 3.49 -25.15
C ALA A 167 -1.08 4.80 -25.08
N LEU A 168 -0.51 5.19 -26.21
CA LEU A 168 0.13 6.48 -26.41
C LEU A 168 0.18 6.76 -27.91
N GLN A 169 -0.46 7.85 -28.35
CA GLN A 169 -0.50 8.19 -29.75
C GLN A 169 0.78 8.93 -30.16
N TRP A 170 1.46 8.42 -31.18
CA TRP A 170 2.63 9.04 -31.80
C TRP A 170 2.23 9.60 -33.17
N SER A 171 2.77 10.77 -33.50
CA SER A 171 2.65 11.36 -34.84
C SER A 171 3.23 10.42 -35.90
N THR A 172 2.62 10.41 -37.09
CA THR A 172 3.11 9.59 -38.21
C THR A 172 4.51 9.98 -38.66
N ASP A 173 4.96 11.17 -38.31
CA ASP A 173 6.26 11.71 -38.69
C ASP A 173 7.43 11.04 -37.95
N HIS A 174 7.15 10.26 -36.90
CA HIS A 174 8.14 9.38 -36.27
C HIS A 174 8.52 8.17 -37.15
N LEU A 175 7.72 7.80 -38.15
CA LEU A 175 8.03 6.66 -39.01
C LEU A 175 9.31 6.92 -39.83
N GLY A 176 10.27 6.02 -39.70
CA GLY A 176 11.58 6.14 -40.36
C GLY A 176 12.57 7.05 -39.62
N GLN A 177 12.18 7.60 -38.46
CA GLN A 177 13.09 8.33 -37.58
C GLN A 177 13.88 7.38 -36.68
N SER A 178 15.00 7.90 -36.18
CA SER A 178 15.80 7.25 -35.15
C SER A 178 16.26 8.25 -34.10
N LEU A 179 16.65 7.74 -32.92
CA LEU A 179 17.23 8.50 -31.82
C LEU A 179 18.50 7.80 -31.36
N ILE A 180 19.53 8.59 -31.07
CA ILE A 180 20.73 8.08 -30.41
C ILE A 180 20.45 7.99 -28.92
N ASP A 181 20.56 6.79 -28.35
CA ASP A 181 20.40 6.58 -26.92
C ASP A 181 21.66 6.96 -26.12
N ALA A 182 21.59 6.82 -24.80
CA ALA A 182 22.70 7.14 -23.90
C ALA A 182 23.96 6.28 -24.10
N THR A 183 23.86 5.14 -24.79
CA THR A 183 25.02 4.30 -25.15
C THR A 183 25.66 4.71 -26.47
N GLY A 184 25.07 5.68 -27.18
CA GLY A 184 25.49 6.07 -28.53
C GLY A 184 24.91 5.17 -29.63
N THR A 185 23.97 4.27 -29.29
CA THR A 185 23.34 3.35 -30.24
C THR A 185 22.16 4.03 -30.92
N ASP A 186 22.05 3.86 -32.24
CA ASP A 186 20.94 4.36 -33.03
C ASP A 186 19.71 3.47 -32.87
N GLN A 187 18.63 4.03 -32.33
CA GLN A 187 17.39 3.34 -32.02
C GLN A 187 16.32 3.80 -33.00
N VAL A 188 15.78 2.88 -33.81
CA VAL A 188 14.75 3.21 -34.81
C VAL A 188 13.35 3.17 -34.21
N PHE A 189 12.48 4.08 -34.65
CA PHE A 189 11.10 4.14 -34.15
C PHE A 189 10.27 2.90 -34.52
N SER A 190 10.43 2.36 -35.72
CA SER A 190 9.62 1.24 -36.20
C SER A 190 10.20 -0.10 -35.73
N THR A 191 9.48 -0.84 -34.88
CA THR A 191 9.81 -2.23 -34.57
C THR A 191 9.39 -3.12 -35.75
N PRO A 192 10.30 -3.85 -36.44
CA PRO A 192 9.97 -4.60 -37.66
C PRO A 192 8.92 -5.70 -37.48
N SER A 193 8.85 -6.30 -36.29
CA SER A 193 7.89 -7.34 -35.94
C SER A 193 6.53 -6.81 -35.49
N ALA A 194 6.41 -5.51 -35.21
CA ALA A 194 5.18 -4.92 -34.71
C ALA A 194 4.31 -4.36 -35.85
N THR A 195 2.98 -4.34 -35.63
CA THR A 195 2.05 -3.71 -36.56
C THR A 195 2.30 -2.21 -36.62
N ARG A 196 1.88 -1.57 -37.72
CA ARG A 196 1.91 -0.11 -37.82
C ARG A 196 1.09 0.54 -36.70
N SER A 197 -0.07 -0.04 -36.36
CA SER A 197 -0.94 0.49 -35.29
C SER A 197 -0.25 0.40 -33.94
N TRP A 198 0.41 -0.72 -33.61
CA TRP A 198 1.19 -0.85 -32.39
C TRP A 198 2.31 0.19 -32.31
N ASN A 199 3.12 0.33 -33.35
CA ASN A 199 4.20 1.32 -33.36
C ASN A 199 3.68 2.75 -33.12
N LEU A 200 2.55 3.12 -33.71
CA LEU A 200 1.99 4.48 -33.60
C LEU A 200 1.11 4.72 -32.37
N ASN A 201 0.58 3.70 -31.72
CA ASN A 201 -0.46 3.88 -30.68
C ASN A 201 -0.08 3.27 -29.33
N THR A 202 1.18 2.89 -29.12
CA THR A 202 1.64 2.33 -27.84
C THR A 202 2.94 2.94 -27.32
N LEU A 203 3.20 2.83 -26.02
CA LEU A 203 4.52 3.17 -25.46
C LEU A 203 5.60 2.10 -25.74
N ASP A 204 5.21 0.82 -25.85
CA ASP A 204 6.09 -0.35 -26.12
C ASP A 204 7.51 -0.28 -25.53
N GLN A 205 7.68 -0.81 -24.32
CA GLN A 205 8.96 -0.87 -23.61
C GLN A 205 10.02 -1.68 -24.36
N ALA A 206 9.65 -2.58 -25.27
CA ALA A 206 10.62 -3.33 -26.06
C ALA A 206 11.31 -2.45 -27.11
N ASN A 207 10.67 -1.33 -27.48
CA ASN A 207 11.17 -0.41 -28.49
C ASN A 207 12.23 0.54 -27.90
N GLY A 208 13.47 0.43 -28.40
CA GLY A 208 14.59 1.24 -27.93
C GLY A 208 14.44 2.74 -28.17
N TYR A 209 13.76 3.15 -29.26
CA TYR A 209 13.50 4.57 -29.53
C TYR A 209 12.60 5.17 -28.45
N LYS A 210 11.52 4.46 -28.11
CA LYS A 210 10.55 4.94 -27.11
C LYS A 210 11.16 4.98 -25.71
N ARG A 211 11.99 3.98 -25.35
CA ARG A 211 12.79 4.04 -24.10
C ARG A 211 13.74 5.24 -24.06
N ALA A 212 14.45 5.52 -25.17
CA ALA A 212 15.33 6.67 -25.25
C ALA A 212 14.56 7.99 -25.13
N TYR A 213 13.38 8.08 -25.75
CA TYR A 213 12.48 9.22 -25.63
C TYR A 213 12.03 9.44 -24.18
N MET A 214 11.60 8.38 -23.48
CA MET A 214 11.25 8.44 -22.05
C MET A 214 12.42 8.91 -21.18
N ALA A 215 13.64 8.46 -21.47
CA ALA A 215 14.83 8.93 -20.75
C ALA A 215 15.10 10.44 -20.98
N LEU A 216 14.85 10.95 -22.19
CA LEU A 216 14.93 12.39 -22.48
C LEU A 216 13.86 13.19 -21.72
N MET A 217 12.64 12.66 -21.59
CA MET A 217 11.57 13.29 -20.78
C MET A 217 11.94 13.39 -19.29
N THR A 218 12.76 12.48 -18.78
CA THR A 218 13.23 12.52 -17.39
C THR A 218 14.13 13.73 -17.11
N ILE A 219 14.85 14.25 -18.12
CA ILE A 219 15.78 15.38 -17.93
C ILE A 219 15.08 16.64 -17.41
N PRO A 220 14.01 17.17 -18.05
CA PRO A 220 13.32 18.34 -17.55
C PRO A 220 12.71 18.11 -16.16
N VAL A 221 12.20 16.90 -15.86
CA VAL A 221 11.73 16.54 -14.51
C VAL A 221 12.85 16.67 -13.48
N ALA A 222 14.01 16.07 -13.75
CA ALA A 222 15.16 16.11 -12.86
C ALA A 222 15.68 17.55 -12.66
N VAL A 223 15.75 18.34 -13.73
CA VAL A 223 16.14 19.76 -13.69
C VAL A 223 15.15 20.58 -12.86
N ALA A 224 13.85 20.34 -12.99
CA ALA A 224 12.83 21.05 -12.23
C ALA A 224 12.91 20.73 -10.72
N ILE A 225 13.12 19.47 -10.35
CA ILE A 225 13.35 19.05 -8.96
C ILE A 225 14.65 19.68 -8.42
N LEU A 226 15.73 19.71 -9.20
CA LEU A 226 16.97 20.38 -8.81
C LEU A 226 16.76 21.87 -8.55
N ARG A 227 16.00 22.56 -9.42
CA ARG A 227 15.62 23.96 -9.21
C ARG A 227 14.81 24.14 -7.94
N LEU A 228 13.85 23.25 -7.67
CA LEU A 228 13.06 23.26 -6.45
C LEU A 228 13.95 23.15 -5.20
N GLN A 229 14.90 22.22 -5.19
CA GLN A 229 15.89 22.10 -4.10
C GLN A 229 16.61 23.45 -3.87
N TRP A 230 17.07 24.12 -4.92
CA TRP A 230 17.72 25.44 -4.79
C TRP A 230 16.78 26.53 -4.28
N THR A 231 15.50 26.49 -4.66
CA THR A 231 14.47 27.41 -4.18
C THR A 231 14.23 27.21 -2.69
N LEU A 232 14.00 25.97 -2.24
CA LEU A 232 13.75 25.63 -0.84
C LEU A 232 14.97 25.92 0.06
N LEU A 233 16.18 25.74 -0.48
CA LEU A 233 17.41 25.98 0.26
C LEU A 233 17.57 27.44 0.69
N ARG A 234 16.97 28.39 -0.05
CA ARG A 234 16.96 29.81 0.32
C ARG A 234 16.23 30.06 1.65
N ASP A 235 15.31 29.17 2.00
CA ASP A 235 14.53 29.20 3.24
C ASP A 235 15.09 28.22 4.28
N GLY A 236 16.29 27.67 4.05
CA GLY A 236 16.94 26.71 4.97
C GLY A 236 16.34 25.29 4.91
N ILE A 237 15.49 25.00 3.93
CA ILE A 237 14.82 23.70 3.78
C ILE A 237 15.60 22.84 2.78
N LEU A 238 16.01 21.65 3.21
CA LEU A 238 16.57 20.63 2.33
C LEU A 238 15.44 19.73 1.82
N LEU A 239 15.19 19.68 0.51
CA LEU A 239 14.15 18.83 -0.08
C LEU A 239 14.33 17.37 0.31
N TRP A 240 15.57 16.89 0.35
CA TRP A 240 15.92 15.51 0.71
C TRP A 240 15.59 15.14 2.15
N ASP A 241 15.36 16.12 3.02
CA ASP A 241 14.82 15.87 4.36
C ASP A 241 13.32 15.50 4.32
N TYR A 242 12.64 15.67 3.19
CA TYR A 242 11.20 15.40 3.02
C TYR A 242 10.90 14.39 1.92
N ILE A 243 11.87 13.98 1.11
CA ILE A 243 11.68 12.96 0.07
C ILE A 243 12.26 11.63 0.57
N GLU A 244 11.43 10.60 0.66
CA GLU A 244 11.89 9.22 0.90
C GLU A 244 12.49 8.63 -0.38
N GLY A 245 11.84 8.89 -1.51
CA GLY A 245 12.26 8.42 -2.82
C GLY A 245 11.28 8.76 -3.94
N PHE A 246 11.66 8.35 -5.14
CA PHE A 246 10.89 8.47 -6.37
C PHE A 246 10.54 7.09 -6.90
N GLU A 247 9.26 6.76 -6.95
CA GLU A 247 8.77 5.54 -7.58
C GLU A 247 8.68 5.75 -9.09
N ILE A 248 9.27 4.85 -9.89
CA ILE A 248 9.31 4.99 -11.35
C ILE A 248 8.27 4.07 -11.96
N GLY A 249 7.22 4.64 -12.54
CA GLY A 249 6.06 3.87 -12.98
C GLY A 249 5.15 3.46 -11.81
N ASN A 250 4.08 2.73 -12.10
CA ASN A 250 3.20 2.11 -11.11
C ASN A 250 2.44 0.97 -11.79
N GLU A 251 2.27 -0.17 -11.11
CA GLU A 251 1.50 -1.34 -11.55
C GLU A 251 1.89 -1.85 -12.95
N VAL A 252 3.18 -1.75 -13.28
CA VAL A 252 3.69 -2.09 -14.63
C VAL A 252 3.63 -3.57 -14.94
N ASP A 253 3.51 -4.40 -13.91
CA ASP A 253 3.38 -5.86 -13.97
C ASP A 253 2.10 -6.31 -14.69
N THR A 254 1.17 -5.40 -14.94
CA THR A 254 -0.10 -5.67 -15.64
C THR A 254 -0.13 -5.15 -17.08
N LYS A 255 0.97 -4.52 -17.54
CA LYS A 255 1.05 -3.79 -18.80
C LYS A 255 2.14 -4.34 -19.73
N ASN A 256 1.86 -4.30 -21.03
CA ASN A 256 2.72 -4.80 -22.12
C ASN A 256 3.20 -6.24 -21.90
N LEU A 257 2.23 -7.14 -21.83
CA LEU A 257 2.46 -8.56 -21.59
C LEU A 257 2.96 -9.27 -22.87
N VAL A 258 3.87 -10.23 -22.69
CA VAL A 258 4.51 -11.07 -23.71
C VAL A 258 3.98 -12.49 -23.62
N ARG A 259 3.42 -13.02 -24.71
CA ARG A 259 2.84 -14.37 -24.73
C ARG A 259 3.91 -15.47 -24.71
N VAL A 260 3.69 -16.55 -23.94
CA VAL A 260 4.62 -17.69 -23.82
C VAL A 260 3.96 -18.99 -24.31
N GLY A 261 4.46 -19.58 -25.41
CA GLY A 261 4.02 -20.90 -25.91
C GLY A 261 2.74 -20.91 -26.76
N SER A 262 2.00 -22.04 -26.75
CA SER A 262 0.78 -22.27 -27.56
C SER A 262 -0.45 -22.74 -26.77
N ALA A 263 -0.39 -22.81 -25.44
CA ALA A 263 -1.44 -23.32 -24.57
C ALA A 263 -2.23 -22.16 -23.92
N THR A 264 -3.47 -22.47 -23.51
CA THR A 264 -4.44 -21.68 -22.72
C THR A 264 -3.91 -21.34 -21.31
N TRP A 265 -2.83 -20.60 -21.30
CA TRP A 265 -2.43 -19.68 -20.25
C TRP A 265 -2.74 -18.32 -20.89
N PRO A 266 -3.84 -17.65 -20.51
CA PRO A 266 -4.21 -16.37 -21.12
C PRO A 266 -3.28 -15.18 -20.70
N ASP A 267 -2.31 -15.46 -19.82
CA ASP A 267 -1.31 -14.66 -19.08
C ASP A 267 0.08 -14.53 -19.75
N GLY A 268 0.24 -13.65 -20.74
CA GLY A 268 1.60 -13.23 -21.11
C GLY A 268 2.37 -12.66 -19.90
N ARG A 269 3.70 -12.87 -19.80
CA ARG A 269 4.52 -12.26 -18.74
C ARG A 269 4.71 -10.77 -19.02
N ALA A 270 4.74 -9.91 -18.01
CA ALA A 270 5.20 -8.54 -18.21
C ALA A 270 6.62 -8.54 -18.82
N ASP A 271 6.86 -7.60 -19.74
CA ASP A 271 8.13 -7.45 -20.46
C ASP A 271 9.24 -6.95 -19.53
N HIS A 272 9.78 -7.85 -18.70
CA HIS A 272 10.79 -7.54 -17.70
C HIS A 272 12.05 -6.93 -18.32
N ASP A 273 12.49 -7.40 -19.50
CA ASP A 273 13.66 -6.85 -20.21
C ASP A 273 13.42 -5.40 -20.64
N GLY A 274 12.27 -5.14 -21.28
CA GLY A 274 11.88 -3.80 -21.70
C GLY A 274 11.76 -2.85 -20.51
N TRP A 275 11.10 -3.30 -19.44
CA TRP A 275 10.93 -2.53 -18.20
C TRP A 275 12.25 -2.26 -17.49
N ALA A 276 13.13 -3.25 -17.39
CA ALA A 276 14.47 -3.10 -16.81
C ALA A 276 15.29 -2.05 -17.56
N ALA A 277 15.34 -2.14 -18.89
CA ALA A 277 16.08 -1.20 -19.72
C ALA A 277 15.53 0.23 -19.60
N GLN A 278 14.20 0.39 -19.48
CA GLN A 278 13.57 1.69 -19.25
C GLN A 278 13.88 2.22 -17.84
N TYR A 279 13.75 1.38 -16.82
CA TYR A 279 14.07 1.75 -15.43
C TYR A 279 15.51 2.22 -15.29
N VAL A 280 16.48 1.48 -15.83
CA VAL A 280 17.90 1.85 -15.86
C VAL A 280 18.13 3.18 -16.60
N ALA A 281 17.43 3.41 -17.71
CA ALA A 281 17.57 4.65 -18.46
C ALA A 281 17.07 5.87 -17.67
N ILE A 282 15.92 5.74 -17.00
CA ILE A 282 15.30 6.81 -16.20
C ILE A 282 16.13 7.08 -14.94
N THR A 283 16.49 6.03 -14.19
CA THR A 283 17.27 6.15 -12.94
C THR A 283 18.64 6.77 -13.19
N ALA A 284 19.35 6.36 -14.26
CA ALA A 284 20.65 6.95 -14.60
C ALA A 284 20.55 8.46 -14.86
N VAL A 285 19.49 8.91 -15.53
CA VAL A 285 19.24 10.34 -15.76
C VAL A 285 18.94 11.05 -14.44
N LEU A 286 18.06 10.48 -13.59
CA LEU A 286 17.75 11.06 -12.29
C LEU A 286 19.00 11.21 -11.43
N LEU A 287 19.80 10.15 -11.27
CA LEU A 287 21.01 10.17 -10.44
C LEU A 287 22.11 11.09 -10.98
N TYR A 288 22.18 11.29 -12.31
CA TYR A 288 23.11 12.25 -12.89
C TYR A 288 22.82 13.70 -12.44
N PHE A 289 21.55 14.10 -12.41
CA PHE A 289 21.15 15.45 -12.01
C PHE A 289 20.89 15.57 -10.49
N LEU A 290 20.48 14.48 -9.85
CA LEU A 290 20.05 14.39 -8.46
C LEU A 290 20.76 13.22 -7.78
N PRO A 291 22.06 13.34 -7.42
CA PRO A 291 22.82 12.23 -6.83
C PRO A 291 22.29 11.71 -5.48
N ALA A 292 21.41 12.48 -4.82
CA ALA A 292 20.75 12.09 -3.57
C ALA A 292 19.38 11.43 -3.78
N ALA A 293 18.91 11.31 -5.04
CA ALA A 293 17.65 10.67 -5.34
C ALA A 293 17.68 9.19 -4.97
N ARG A 294 16.60 8.71 -4.35
CA ARG A 294 16.39 7.29 -4.02
C ARG A 294 15.29 6.77 -4.93
N CYS A 295 15.62 5.87 -5.85
CA CYS A 295 14.68 5.41 -6.86
C CYS A 295 14.03 4.09 -6.41
N PHE A 296 12.71 4.06 -6.35
CA PHE A 296 11.92 2.87 -6.08
C PHE A 296 11.53 2.21 -7.40
N LEU A 297 11.56 0.88 -7.42
CA LEU A 297 10.92 0.08 -8.46
C LEU A 297 9.43 0.43 -8.55
N PRO A 298 8.80 0.22 -9.72
CA PRO A 298 7.37 0.42 -9.85
C PRO A 298 6.59 -0.39 -8.80
N GLY A 299 5.54 0.22 -8.22
CA GLY A 299 4.61 -0.48 -7.35
C GLY A 299 3.98 -1.68 -8.06
N LEU A 300 3.76 -2.77 -7.34
CA LEU A 300 3.13 -3.98 -7.88
C LEU A 300 1.64 -3.98 -7.60
N GLN A 301 0.82 -4.21 -8.64
CA GLN A 301 -0.64 -4.25 -8.48
C GLN A 301 -1.05 -5.35 -7.49
N SER A 302 -2.17 -5.12 -6.81
CA SER A 302 -2.83 -6.17 -6.00
C SER A 302 -3.33 -7.34 -6.86
N PHE A 303 -3.82 -8.39 -6.20
CA PHE A 303 -4.68 -9.38 -6.83
C PHE A 303 -5.89 -8.73 -7.53
N SER A 304 -6.25 -9.23 -8.70
CA SER A 304 -7.47 -8.87 -9.42
C SER A 304 -8.17 -10.13 -9.91
N ASN A 305 -9.45 -10.31 -9.58
CA ASN A 305 -10.27 -11.40 -10.12
C ASN A 305 -10.92 -11.04 -11.47
N SER A 306 -10.74 -9.81 -11.97
CA SER A 306 -11.26 -9.37 -13.26
C SER A 306 -10.29 -9.74 -14.39
N GLY A 307 -10.09 -11.04 -14.58
CA GLY A 307 -9.24 -11.60 -15.63
C GLY A 307 -8.58 -12.91 -15.16
N PRO A 308 -8.41 -13.90 -16.04
CA PRO A 308 -7.90 -15.21 -15.64
C PRO A 308 -6.43 -15.27 -15.14
N ASP A 309 -5.70 -14.16 -15.01
CA ASP A 309 -4.25 -14.19 -15.29
C ASP A 309 -3.26 -13.42 -14.39
N PHE A 310 -3.68 -12.70 -13.35
CA PHE A 310 -2.73 -12.12 -12.37
C PHE A 310 -3.22 -12.22 -10.92
N THR A 311 -3.98 -13.28 -10.65
CA THR A 311 -4.52 -13.63 -9.33
C THR A 311 -3.47 -14.25 -8.39
N HIS A 312 -2.21 -14.37 -8.80
CA HIS A 312 -1.15 -15.05 -8.02
C HIS A 312 0.13 -14.20 -7.93
N TRP A 313 0.69 -14.04 -6.74
CA TRP A 313 1.92 -13.26 -6.51
C TRP A 313 3.22 -13.97 -6.85
N GLY A 314 3.24 -15.31 -6.91
CA GLY A 314 4.43 -16.07 -7.32
C GLY A 314 5.06 -15.52 -8.61
N PRO A 315 4.30 -15.37 -9.70
CA PRO A 315 4.75 -14.72 -10.94
C PRO A 315 5.24 -13.28 -10.79
N LYS A 316 4.72 -12.49 -9.83
CA LYS A 316 5.15 -11.10 -9.59
C LYS A 316 6.53 -11.03 -8.93
N SER A 317 6.81 -11.92 -7.98
CA SER A 317 8.17 -12.04 -7.41
C SER A 317 9.20 -12.49 -8.45
N GLU A 318 8.82 -13.44 -9.33
CA GLU A 318 9.66 -13.87 -10.46
C GLU A 318 9.88 -12.72 -11.46
N PHE A 319 8.85 -11.94 -11.77
CA PHE A 319 8.97 -10.76 -12.62
C PHE A 319 10.01 -9.77 -12.07
N ILE A 320 9.96 -9.45 -10.78
CA ILE A 320 10.96 -8.56 -10.16
C ILE A 320 12.35 -9.18 -10.17
N GLU A 321 12.49 -10.47 -9.88
CA GLU A 321 13.78 -11.16 -9.94
C GLU A 321 14.41 -11.05 -11.34
N LEU A 322 13.63 -11.33 -12.39
CA LEU A 322 14.06 -11.24 -13.79
C LEU A 322 14.33 -9.80 -14.22
N LEU A 323 13.51 -8.84 -13.78
CA LEU A 323 13.72 -7.42 -14.05
C LEU A 323 15.04 -6.94 -13.45
N LEU A 324 15.36 -7.36 -12.22
CA LEU A 324 16.62 -7.00 -11.56
C LEU A 324 17.83 -7.63 -12.25
N ASP A 325 17.73 -8.87 -12.72
CA ASP A 325 18.79 -9.50 -13.53
C ASP A 325 19.03 -8.72 -14.83
N ALA A 326 17.98 -8.43 -15.58
CA ALA A 326 18.08 -7.66 -16.82
C ALA A 326 18.58 -6.22 -16.58
N ALA A 327 18.24 -5.62 -15.44
CA ALA A 327 18.74 -4.31 -15.04
C ALA A 327 20.25 -4.35 -14.76
N GLY A 328 20.73 -5.40 -14.08
CA GLY A 328 22.16 -5.65 -13.85
C GLY A 328 22.93 -5.78 -15.17
N ASP A 329 22.44 -6.61 -16.09
CA ASP A 329 23.01 -6.78 -17.42
C ASP A 329 23.03 -5.46 -18.21
N SER A 330 21.96 -4.67 -18.12
CA SER A 330 21.87 -3.36 -18.77
C SER A 330 22.88 -2.35 -18.21
N LEU A 331 23.11 -2.34 -16.90
CA LEU A 331 24.10 -1.48 -16.24
C LEU A 331 25.52 -1.84 -16.66
N GLU A 332 25.84 -3.13 -16.74
CA GLU A 332 27.14 -3.64 -17.20
C GLU A 332 27.38 -3.25 -18.67
N ALA A 333 26.40 -3.52 -19.54
CA ALA A 333 26.49 -3.19 -20.97
C ALA A 333 26.69 -1.69 -21.23
N ARG A 334 26.12 -0.82 -20.37
CA ARG A 334 26.28 0.63 -20.46
C ARG A 334 27.64 1.13 -19.97
N GLY A 335 28.37 0.35 -19.19
CA GLY A 335 29.62 0.79 -18.54
C GLY A 335 29.41 2.01 -17.63
N SER A 336 28.21 2.13 -17.03
CA SER A 336 27.78 3.34 -16.31
C SER A 336 28.54 3.60 -15.00
N GLY A 337 29.18 2.57 -14.45
CA GLY A 337 29.78 2.60 -13.11
C GLY A 337 28.76 2.55 -11.97
N LEU A 338 27.45 2.51 -12.28
CA LEU A 338 26.39 2.29 -11.31
C LEU A 338 26.13 0.79 -11.12
N SER A 339 25.79 0.42 -9.90
CA SER A 339 25.34 -0.91 -9.49
C SER A 339 23.81 -0.95 -9.27
N LEU A 340 23.26 -2.14 -9.08
CA LEU A 340 21.85 -2.28 -8.69
C LEU A 340 21.54 -1.54 -7.37
N ALA A 341 22.46 -1.58 -6.40
CA ALA A 341 22.30 -0.89 -5.12
C ALA A 341 22.28 0.64 -5.27
N ASP A 342 22.90 1.19 -6.32
CA ASP A 342 22.83 2.63 -6.60
C ASP A 342 21.48 3.05 -7.19
N ILE A 343 20.81 2.15 -7.93
CA ILE A 343 19.59 2.48 -8.67
C ILE A 343 18.31 1.93 -8.04
N VAL A 344 18.38 1.03 -7.05
CA VAL A 344 17.21 0.45 -6.36
C VAL A 344 17.25 0.77 -4.87
N ALA A 345 16.37 1.68 -4.46
CA ALA A 345 16.19 2.08 -3.07
C ALA A 345 14.98 1.41 -2.40
N GLY A 346 14.06 0.82 -3.17
CA GLY A 346 12.92 0.08 -2.64
C GLY A 346 11.88 -0.34 -3.67
N ILE A 347 10.77 -0.93 -3.20
CA ILE A 347 9.62 -1.39 -3.99
C ILE A 347 8.34 -1.31 -3.13
N ASP A 348 7.21 -0.96 -3.75
CA ASP A 348 5.90 -0.99 -3.10
C ASP A 348 5.07 -2.19 -3.56
N ILE A 349 4.37 -2.82 -2.61
CA ILE A 349 3.48 -3.96 -2.83
C ILE A 349 2.07 -3.53 -2.48
N HIS A 350 1.16 -3.55 -3.45
CA HIS A 350 -0.23 -3.20 -3.22
C HIS A 350 -1.02 -4.43 -2.76
N PHE A 351 -1.90 -4.27 -1.79
CA PHE A 351 -2.68 -5.40 -1.27
C PHE A 351 -4.11 -4.98 -0.94
N TYR A 352 -5.01 -5.26 -1.87
CA TYR A 352 -6.44 -4.98 -1.79
C TYR A 352 -7.29 -6.23 -1.80
N HIS A 353 -8.51 -6.02 -1.31
CA HIS A 353 -9.61 -6.91 -1.59
C HIS A 353 -10.70 -6.03 -2.21
N GLY A 354 -10.88 -6.14 -3.52
CA GLY A 354 -11.77 -5.31 -4.34
C GLY A 354 -13.18 -5.87 -4.50
N GLY A 355 -13.44 -7.12 -4.05
CA GLY A 355 -14.76 -7.75 -4.10
C GLY A 355 -14.89 -9.03 -3.27
N ARG A 356 -16.11 -9.59 -3.20
CA ARG A 356 -16.44 -10.78 -2.39
C ARG A 356 -15.59 -12.02 -2.73
N SER A 357 -15.24 -12.21 -4.00
CA SER A 357 -14.38 -13.32 -4.45
C SER A 357 -12.89 -13.09 -4.18
N GLU A 358 -12.52 -11.90 -3.70
CA GLU A 358 -11.14 -11.46 -3.43
C GLU A 358 -10.81 -11.45 -1.92
N LEU A 359 -11.72 -11.93 -1.07
CA LEU A 359 -11.49 -12.09 0.37
C LEU A 359 -10.55 -13.28 0.65
N VAL A 360 -9.24 -13.02 0.63
CA VAL A 360 -8.19 -14.03 0.86
C VAL A 360 -7.58 -13.94 2.26
N GLY A 361 -7.06 -15.05 2.80
CA GLY A 361 -6.35 -15.04 4.07
C GLY A 361 -5.10 -14.15 4.05
N LEU A 362 -4.71 -13.61 5.20
CA LEU A 362 -3.56 -12.72 5.36
C LEU A 362 -2.21 -13.44 5.17
N HIS A 363 -2.21 -14.77 5.13
CA HIS A 363 -1.01 -15.56 4.83
C HIS A 363 -0.46 -15.29 3.42
N TYR A 364 -1.31 -14.89 2.47
CA TYR A 364 -0.85 -14.41 1.15
C TYR A 364 0.02 -13.16 1.30
N LEU A 365 -0.51 -12.10 1.95
CA LEU A 365 0.26 -10.87 2.22
C LEU A 365 1.62 -11.18 2.89
N TYR A 366 1.62 -12.11 3.85
CA TYR A 366 2.86 -12.52 4.50
C TYR A 366 3.85 -13.17 3.53
N ALA A 367 3.38 -14.12 2.71
CA ALA A 367 4.21 -14.80 1.73
C ALA A 367 4.78 -13.81 0.71
N ASP A 368 3.97 -12.88 0.23
CA ASP A 368 4.34 -11.95 -0.84
C ASP A 368 5.44 -10.97 -0.41
N VAL A 369 5.27 -10.36 0.77
CA VAL A 369 6.26 -9.45 1.33
C VAL A 369 7.55 -10.21 1.68
N SER A 370 7.43 -11.43 2.22
CA SER A 370 8.59 -12.27 2.55
C SER A 370 9.37 -12.70 1.31
N ASP A 371 8.67 -13.05 0.22
CA ASP A 371 9.27 -13.39 -1.06
C ASP A 371 9.98 -12.21 -1.69
N MET A 372 9.37 -11.03 -1.65
CA MET A 372 10.02 -9.81 -2.13
C MET A 372 11.32 -9.54 -1.36
N ARG A 373 11.32 -9.76 -0.03
CA ARG A 373 12.53 -9.68 0.78
C ARG A 373 13.58 -10.70 0.39
N ALA A 374 13.18 -11.93 0.08
CA ALA A 374 14.09 -12.96 -0.42
C ALA A 374 14.73 -12.55 -1.75
N VAL A 375 13.93 -12.03 -2.68
CA VAL A 375 14.39 -11.56 -4.00
C VAL A 375 15.38 -10.40 -3.86
N LEU A 376 15.05 -9.37 -3.07
CA LEU A 376 15.99 -8.26 -2.84
C LEU A 376 17.28 -8.74 -2.17
N GLY A 377 17.17 -9.61 -1.17
CA GLY A 377 18.32 -10.19 -0.48
C GLY A 377 19.22 -11.03 -1.39
N SER A 378 18.66 -11.79 -2.34
CA SER A 378 19.44 -12.58 -3.30
C SER A 378 20.19 -11.73 -4.33
N LYS A 379 19.74 -10.49 -4.54
CA LYS A 379 20.41 -9.48 -5.38
C LYS A 379 21.33 -8.53 -4.58
N GLU A 380 21.65 -8.87 -3.34
CA GLU A 380 22.49 -8.05 -2.43
C GLU A 380 21.88 -6.65 -2.12
N LEU A 381 20.58 -6.47 -2.30
CA LEU A 381 19.83 -5.24 -2.05
C LEU A 381 19.26 -5.20 -0.62
N HIS A 382 20.10 -5.44 0.39
CA HIS A 382 19.66 -5.55 1.78
C HIS A 382 19.11 -4.24 2.37
N ASP A 383 19.54 -3.09 1.84
CA ASP A 383 19.09 -1.76 2.26
C ASP A 383 17.89 -1.25 1.44
N ALA A 384 17.48 -1.97 0.39
CA ALA A 384 16.32 -1.59 -0.41
C ALA A 384 15.03 -1.81 0.39
N GLN A 385 14.16 -0.81 0.36
CA GLN A 385 12.96 -0.83 1.18
C GLN A 385 11.85 -1.67 0.57
N VAL A 386 11.09 -2.40 1.39
CA VAL A 386 9.80 -2.98 0.96
C VAL A 386 8.69 -2.23 1.66
N THR A 387 7.81 -1.63 0.87
CA THR A 387 6.67 -0.88 1.35
C THR A 387 5.38 -1.61 1.02
N VAL A 388 4.39 -1.47 1.90
CA VAL A 388 3.03 -1.94 1.70
C VAL A 388 2.13 -0.76 2.05
N LEU A 389 2.17 0.28 1.20
CA LEU A 389 1.48 1.54 1.46
C LEU A 389 0.08 1.57 0.87
N GLU A 390 -0.12 0.81 -0.20
CA GLU A 390 -1.38 0.66 -0.89
C GLU A 390 -2.13 -0.59 -0.39
N THR A 391 -2.56 -0.57 0.88
CA THR A 391 -3.40 -1.64 1.43
C THR A 391 -4.70 -1.15 2.06
N GLY A 392 -5.80 -1.79 1.69
CA GLY A 392 -7.16 -1.45 2.12
C GLY A 392 -8.19 -2.54 1.80
N VAL A 393 -9.31 -2.55 2.51
CA VAL A 393 -10.44 -3.44 2.21
C VAL A 393 -11.52 -2.62 1.53
N ASN A 394 -11.80 -2.89 0.26
CA ASN A 394 -12.94 -2.28 -0.41
C ASN A 394 -14.20 -3.03 0.03
N VAL A 395 -14.94 -2.48 0.98
CA VAL A 395 -16.23 -3.04 1.40
C VAL A 395 -17.31 -2.62 0.40
N VAL A 396 -17.73 -3.55 -0.47
CA VAL A 396 -18.88 -3.37 -1.38
C VAL A 396 -20.16 -3.30 -0.55
N CYS A 397 -20.94 -2.24 -0.72
CA CYS A 397 -22.17 -2.02 0.05
C CYS A 397 -23.35 -2.90 -0.35
N ASP A 398 -24.08 -3.34 0.67
CA ASP A 398 -25.49 -3.72 0.59
C ASP A 398 -26.30 -2.46 0.28
N GLY A 399 -26.89 -2.37 -0.91
CA GLY A 399 -27.84 -1.31 -1.28
C GLY A 399 -29.18 -1.38 -0.53
N GLY A 400 -29.25 -2.03 0.64
CA GLY A 400 -30.50 -2.30 1.34
C GLY A 400 -30.39 -2.14 2.85
N GLY A 401 -31.00 -1.08 3.38
CA GLY A 401 -31.42 -1.08 4.78
C GLY A 401 -31.44 0.27 5.49
N THR A 402 -32.42 1.09 5.18
CA THR A 402 -32.87 2.22 6.03
C THR A 402 -33.52 1.78 7.36
N ASP A 403 -33.46 0.51 7.74
CA ASP A 403 -34.37 -0.09 8.74
C ASP A 403 -33.72 -0.50 10.08
N LEU A 404 -32.42 -0.25 10.32
CA LEU A 404 -31.80 -0.53 11.63
C LEU A 404 -31.52 0.70 12.51
N GLY A 405 -31.85 1.92 12.06
CA GLY A 405 -31.73 3.12 12.91
C GLY A 405 -30.32 3.39 13.44
N LEU A 406 -29.28 2.88 12.77
CA LEU A 406 -27.89 3.16 13.07
C LEU A 406 -27.23 3.68 11.80
N ASP A 407 -27.16 5.00 11.66
CA ASP A 407 -26.46 5.71 10.57
C ASP A 407 -24.94 5.34 10.49
N TYR A 408 -24.42 4.62 11.49
CA TYR A 408 -23.03 4.20 11.64
C TYR A 408 -22.55 3.09 10.67
N ASP A 409 -23.43 2.43 9.91
CA ASP A 409 -23.07 1.26 9.07
C ASP A 409 -23.04 1.52 7.55
N ALA A 410 -23.11 2.78 7.10
CA ALA A 410 -23.18 3.16 5.68
C ALA A 410 -21.82 3.14 4.93
N GLY A 411 -20.83 2.41 5.45
CA GLY A 411 -19.41 2.38 5.04
C GLY A 411 -19.12 1.78 3.66
N CYS A 412 -19.40 2.49 2.56
CA CYS A 412 -19.27 1.95 1.18
C CYS A 412 -17.94 2.29 0.51
N GLU A 413 -17.23 1.31 -0.07
CA GLU A 413 -16.11 1.50 -0.99
C GLU A 413 -16.46 0.89 -2.37
N GLY A 414 -16.74 1.74 -3.36
CA GLY A 414 -16.94 1.30 -4.74
C GLY A 414 -15.62 1.25 -5.49
N SER A 415 -15.25 0.08 -6.04
CA SER A 415 -14.19 -0.05 -7.05
C SER A 415 -14.61 0.62 -8.37
N ASP A 416 -13.63 0.87 -9.24
CA ASP A 416 -13.61 1.71 -10.45
C ASP A 416 -14.67 1.49 -11.57
N ALA A 417 -15.89 1.05 -11.25
CA ALA A 417 -16.93 0.75 -12.22
C ALA A 417 -18.35 1.17 -11.80
N TRP A 418 -18.49 2.31 -11.10
CA TRP A 418 -19.81 2.94 -10.98
C TRP A 418 -19.95 4.07 -11.99
N PRO A 419 -20.43 3.78 -13.22
CA PRO A 419 -20.85 4.86 -14.09
C PRO A 419 -22.02 5.55 -13.39
N TYR A 420 -21.88 6.86 -13.26
CA TYR A 420 -22.89 7.81 -12.84
C TYR A 420 -24.29 7.53 -13.44
N ASP A 421 -24.33 6.84 -14.59
CA ASP A 421 -25.53 6.39 -15.31
C ASP A 421 -26.42 5.39 -14.55
N ALA A 422 -25.89 4.54 -13.67
CA ALA A 422 -26.70 3.56 -12.94
C ALA A 422 -27.57 4.23 -11.84
N LEU A 423 -27.02 5.22 -11.15
CA LEU A 423 -27.75 6.06 -10.18
C LEU A 423 -28.69 7.05 -10.88
N ALA A 424 -28.32 7.57 -12.06
CA ALA A 424 -29.17 8.46 -12.84
C ALA A 424 -30.35 7.74 -13.54
N SER A 425 -30.24 6.44 -13.81
CA SER A 425 -31.25 5.65 -14.51
C SER A 425 -32.31 5.01 -13.61
N GLY A 426 -32.20 5.14 -12.28
CA GLY A 426 -33.13 4.53 -11.34
C GLY A 426 -33.13 3.00 -11.40
N ALA A 427 -32.02 2.40 -11.84
CA ALA A 427 -31.86 0.95 -11.82
C ALA A 427 -31.86 0.45 -10.37
N ASP A 428 -32.72 -0.52 -10.09
CA ASP A 428 -32.79 -1.22 -8.81
C ASP A 428 -31.47 -2.01 -8.65
N ILE A 429 -30.55 -1.47 -7.86
CA ILE A 429 -29.25 -2.10 -7.59
C ILE A 429 -29.56 -3.27 -6.64
N SER A 430 -29.76 -4.46 -7.19
CA SER A 430 -29.97 -5.65 -6.36
C SER A 430 -28.69 -5.95 -5.59
N ALA A 431 -28.73 -5.60 -4.31
CA ALA A 431 -27.79 -5.92 -3.26
C ALA A 431 -27.29 -7.39 -3.36
N GLY A 432 -25.98 -7.57 -3.48
CA GLY A 432 -25.33 -8.85 -3.25
C GLY A 432 -25.15 -9.08 -1.75
N PRO A 433 -25.16 -10.32 -1.25
CA PRO A 433 -25.10 -10.59 0.18
C PRO A 433 -23.79 -10.11 0.83
N ASP A 434 -23.90 -9.48 2.01
CA ASP A 434 -22.80 -9.06 2.89
C ASP A 434 -21.72 -10.14 3.05
N ALA A 435 -20.48 -9.81 2.65
CA ALA A 435 -19.33 -10.70 2.72
C ALA A 435 -18.50 -10.53 4.01
N ARG A 436 -18.89 -9.61 4.90
CA ARG A 436 -18.19 -9.37 6.17
C ARG A 436 -18.30 -10.59 7.09
N PRO A 437 -17.21 -10.99 7.76
CA PRO A 437 -17.25 -12.09 8.72
C PRO A 437 -18.10 -11.68 9.93
N ASN A 438 -19.11 -12.48 10.29
CA ASN A 438 -19.82 -12.26 11.54
C ASN A 438 -18.87 -12.40 12.75
N ARG A 439 -19.10 -11.55 13.76
CA ARG A 439 -18.42 -11.60 15.05
C ARG A 439 -18.89 -12.83 15.83
N SER A 440 -17.97 -13.74 16.08
CA SER A 440 -18.23 -14.94 16.86
C SER A 440 -18.42 -14.62 18.35
N VAL A 441 -19.39 -15.30 18.97
CA VAL A 441 -19.58 -15.26 20.43
C VAL A 441 -19.05 -16.55 21.01
N CYS A 442 -18.04 -16.47 21.89
CA CYS A 442 -17.42 -17.63 22.51
C CYS A 442 -17.84 -17.73 23.98
N VAL A 443 -18.26 -18.92 24.43
CA VAL A 443 -18.62 -19.19 25.82
C VAL A 443 -17.78 -20.33 26.38
N TYR A 444 -17.33 -20.19 27.62
CA TYR A 444 -16.65 -21.28 28.32
C TYR A 444 -17.68 -22.21 28.97
N SER A 445 -17.70 -23.47 28.57
CA SER A 445 -18.66 -24.48 29.02
C SER A 445 -18.02 -25.87 29.07
N ALA A 446 -18.27 -26.62 30.15
CA ALA A 446 -17.76 -27.98 30.34
C ALA A 446 -16.22 -28.11 30.18
N GLY A 447 -15.49 -27.12 30.69
CA GLY A 447 -14.03 -27.09 30.62
C GLY A 447 -13.48 -26.61 29.27
N ARG A 448 -14.35 -26.22 28.33
CA ARG A 448 -13.97 -25.73 27.00
C ARG A 448 -14.71 -24.52 26.43
N PHE A 449 -14.03 -23.72 25.62
CA PHE A 449 -14.63 -22.71 24.76
C PHE A 449 -15.40 -23.39 23.64
N VAL A 450 -16.67 -23.02 23.52
CA VAL A 450 -17.55 -23.42 22.44
C VAL A 450 -18.20 -22.17 21.85
N PRO A 451 -18.54 -22.17 20.55
CA PRO A 451 -19.40 -21.15 19.97
C PRO A 451 -20.68 -21.11 20.78
N SER A 452 -21.08 -19.90 21.14
CA SER A 452 -22.34 -19.67 21.81
C SER A 452 -23.48 -20.18 20.93
N ARG A 453 -24.58 -20.60 21.57
CA ARG A 453 -25.85 -20.79 20.86
C ARG A 453 -26.48 -19.46 20.43
N LEU A 454 -25.95 -18.34 20.92
CA LEU A 454 -26.32 -17.01 20.45
C LEU A 454 -25.90 -16.87 18.99
N PRO A 455 -26.74 -16.25 18.14
CA PRO A 455 -26.37 -15.99 16.76
C PRO A 455 -25.09 -15.13 16.71
N PRO A 456 -24.18 -15.39 15.76
CA PRO A 456 -23.09 -14.47 15.45
C PRO A 456 -23.63 -13.05 15.23
N GLN A 457 -22.89 -12.04 15.69
CA GLN A 457 -23.29 -10.65 15.52
C GLN A 457 -22.72 -10.11 14.20
N PRO A 458 -23.48 -9.30 13.44
CA PRO A 458 -22.92 -8.63 12.27
C PRO A 458 -21.79 -7.70 12.70
N VAL A 459 -20.72 -7.64 11.90
CA VAL A 459 -19.66 -6.65 12.05
C VAL A 459 -20.01 -5.48 11.14
N GLY A 460 -20.13 -4.28 11.72
CA GLY A 460 -20.36 -3.07 10.92
C GLY A 460 -19.18 -2.77 9.98
N ALA A 461 -19.43 -2.07 8.87
CA ALA A 461 -18.44 -1.82 7.81
C ALA A 461 -17.27 -0.98 8.35
N ASN A 462 -17.59 0.07 9.11
CA ASN A 462 -16.61 0.94 9.76
C ASN A 462 -15.74 0.17 10.78
N ASP A 463 -16.33 -0.73 11.57
CA ASP A 463 -15.59 -1.61 12.48
C ASP A 463 -14.67 -2.55 11.69
N PHE A 464 -15.17 -3.14 10.60
CA PHE A 464 -14.40 -4.10 9.80
C PHE A 464 -13.21 -3.45 9.09
N GLN A 465 -13.35 -2.23 8.57
CA GLN A 465 -12.22 -1.45 8.05
C GLN A 465 -11.17 -1.20 9.14
N GLY A 466 -11.59 -0.78 10.34
CA GLY A 466 -10.69 -0.56 11.47
C GLY A 466 -9.96 -1.82 11.95
N ILE A 467 -10.68 -2.94 12.03
CA ILE A 467 -10.10 -4.25 12.31
C ILE A 467 -9.05 -4.59 11.26
N SER A 468 -9.38 -4.42 9.98
CA SER A 468 -8.52 -4.80 8.86
C SER A 468 -7.22 -3.99 8.78
N VAL A 469 -7.25 -2.71 9.16
CA VAL A 469 -6.02 -1.90 9.34
C VAL A 469 -5.09 -2.58 10.33
N TRP A 470 -5.59 -3.00 11.51
CA TRP A 470 -4.76 -3.72 12.47
C TRP A 470 -4.20 -5.01 11.92
N LEU A 471 -5.04 -5.84 11.30
CA LEU A 471 -4.64 -7.16 10.87
C LEU A 471 -3.56 -7.07 9.79
N ARG A 472 -3.81 -6.31 8.72
CA ARG A 472 -2.93 -6.26 7.54
C ARG A 472 -1.61 -5.58 7.81
N LEU A 473 -1.63 -4.42 8.47
CA LEU A 473 -0.38 -3.71 8.78
C LEU A 473 0.48 -4.55 9.72
N SER A 474 -0.12 -5.27 10.67
CA SER A 474 0.65 -6.17 11.54
C SER A 474 1.31 -7.31 10.79
N VAL A 475 0.58 -7.94 9.87
CA VAL A 475 1.10 -9.04 9.05
C VAL A 475 2.19 -8.56 8.10
N ALA A 476 2.00 -7.41 7.43
CA ALA A 476 3.03 -6.82 6.57
C ALA A 476 4.31 -6.48 7.35
N MET A 477 4.20 -5.92 8.57
CA MET A 477 5.35 -5.70 9.45
C MET A 477 6.07 -7.01 9.79
N ALA A 478 5.32 -8.04 10.19
CA ALA A 478 5.88 -9.34 10.55
C ALA A 478 6.51 -10.07 9.35
N ALA A 479 6.02 -9.81 8.14
CA ALA A 479 6.57 -10.29 6.88
C ALA A 479 7.78 -9.47 6.39
N GLY A 480 8.15 -8.42 7.13
CA GLY A 480 9.38 -7.66 6.91
C GLY A 480 9.21 -6.38 6.11
N ALA A 481 8.02 -5.80 5.96
CA ALA A 481 7.87 -4.47 5.36
C ALA A 481 8.55 -3.38 6.23
N ASP A 482 9.26 -2.42 5.60
CA ASP A 482 9.84 -1.25 6.28
C ASP A 482 8.79 -0.19 6.58
N ILE A 483 7.91 0.04 5.60
CA ILE A 483 6.87 1.04 5.67
C ILE A 483 5.55 0.33 5.39
N VAL A 484 4.70 0.27 6.40
CA VAL A 484 3.34 -0.25 6.26
C VAL A 484 2.39 0.93 6.24
N GLY A 485 1.41 0.93 5.35
CA GLY A 485 0.53 2.06 5.22
C GLY A 485 -0.88 1.70 4.84
N TRP A 486 -1.79 2.60 5.18
CA TRP A 486 -3.17 2.45 4.84
C TRP A 486 -3.46 3.25 3.57
N HIS A 487 -4.19 2.65 2.65
CA HIS A 487 -4.83 3.39 1.58
C HIS A 487 -6.31 3.60 1.91
N PRO A 488 -6.71 4.80 2.33
CA PRO A 488 -8.12 5.16 2.38
C PRO A 488 -8.63 5.32 0.95
N TRP A 489 -9.54 4.46 0.52
CA TRP A 489 -10.22 4.66 -0.76
C TRP A 489 -11.01 5.96 -0.72
N MET A 490 -10.74 6.87 -1.66
CA MET A 490 -11.43 8.14 -1.80
C MET A 490 -12.26 8.09 -3.07
N ALA A 491 -13.53 7.69 -3.03
CA ALA A 491 -14.31 7.65 -4.27
C ALA A 491 -14.62 9.07 -4.79
N ARG A 492 -14.93 9.17 -6.09
CA ARG A 492 -15.20 10.43 -6.82
C ARG A 492 -16.49 11.18 -6.41
N LEU A 493 -17.29 10.68 -5.48
CA LEU A 493 -18.55 11.31 -5.06
C LEU A 493 -18.39 11.97 -3.67
N PRO A 494 -18.30 13.30 -3.56
CA PRO A 494 -18.02 13.99 -2.30
C PRO A 494 -19.02 13.71 -1.16
N ALA A 495 -20.29 13.50 -1.50
CA ALA A 495 -21.38 13.37 -0.52
C ALA A 495 -21.39 12.03 0.24
N ASN A 496 -20.88 10.95 -0.35
CA ASN A 496 -20.90 9.62 0.27
C ASN A 496 -19.67 9.36 1.17
N PHE A 497 -18.68 10.27 1.17
CA PHE A 497 -17.35 10.04 1.75
C PHE A 497 -16.89 11.06 2.80
N ALA A 498 -17.81 11.86 3.32
CA ALA A 498 -17.60 12.69 4.50
C ALA A 498 -17.24 11.82 5.74
N GLY A 499 -15.98 11.39 5.87
CA GLY A 499 -15.50 10.60 7.04
C GLY A 499 -14.43 9.53 6.81
N TYR A 500 -13.99 9.24 5.58
CA TYR A 500 -13.27 7.98 5.27
C TYR A 500 -11.74 8.02 5.27
N GLY A 501 -11.09 8.98 5.95
CA GLY A 501 -9.80 8.59 6.54
C GLY A 501 -8.62 9.52 6.59
N LEU A 502 -8.67 10.72 6.03
CA LEU A 502 -7.53 11.63 6.20
C LEU A 502 -7.92 12.98 6.80
N ARG A 503 -8.93 13.67 6.25
CA ARG A 503 -9.34 14.98 6.76
C ARG A 503 -10.05 14.90 8.10
N ARG A 504 -9.41 15.34 9.19
CA ARG A 504 -9.94 15.28 10.57
C ARG A 504 -11.32 15.96 10.74
N ASP A 505 -11.55 17.05 10.02
CA ASP A 505 -12.72 17.91 10.11
C ASP A 505 -13.68 17.78 8.92
N LEU A 506 -13.34 16.99 7.90
CA LEU A 506 -14.19 16.87 6.72
C LEU A 506 -15.45 16.10 7.07
N HIS A 507 -16.52 16.87 7.12
CA HIS A 507 -17.89 16.47 7.05
C HIS A 507 -18.48 17.16 5.80
N ASP A 508 -19.61 16.70 5.26
CA ASP A 508 -20.26 17.46 4.19
C ASP A 508 -20.43 18.91 4.70
N VAL A 509 -20.00 19.89 3.90
CA VAL A 509 -20.08 21.32 4.27
C VAL A 509 -21.52 21.78 4.52
N HIS A 510 -22.50 20.95 4.14
CA HIS A 510 -23.93 21.13 4.36
C HIS A 510 -24.49 20.36 5.56
N GLU A 511 -23.70 19.51 6.22
CA GLU A 511 -24.10 18.76 7.42
C GLU A 511 -23.41 19.29 8.70
N ASP A 512 -24.06 19.13 9.86
CA ASP A 512 -23.51 19.56 11.16
C ASP A 512 -22.39 18.60 11.58
N ILE A 513 -21.21 19.10 11.97
CA ILE A 513 -20.07 18.30 12.48
C ILE A 513 -20.50 17.23 13.51
N SER A 514 -21.61 17.42 14.23
CA SER A 514 -22.23 16.40 15.08
C SER A 514 -22.57 15.08 14.36
N ASN A 515 -22.79 15.10 13.05
CA ASN A 515 -23.17 13.94 12.24
C ASN A 515 -21.97 13.28 11.55
N ALA A 516 -20.74 13.77 11.79
CA ALA A 516 -19.53 13.13 11.30
C ALA A 516 -19.43 11.72 11.91
N GLN A 517 -19.56 10.68 11.08
CA GLN A 517 -19.54 9.30 11.53
C GLN A 517 -18.18 8.94 12.16
N ALA A 518 -18.22 8.10 13.20
CA ALA A 518 -17.01 7.60 13.85
C ALA A 518 -16.12 6.84 12.84
N ARG A 519 -14.80 6.92 13.01
CA ARG A 519 -13.78 6.62 11.97
C ARG A 519 -12.77 5.51 12.34
N PRO A 520 -13.20 4.26 12.57
CA PRO A 520 -12.39 3.30 13.33
C PRO A 520 -11.06 2.94 12.66
N SER A 521 -10.98 3.03 11.33
CA SER A 521 -9.74 2.90 10.54
C SER A 521 -8.70 3.97 10.85
N TRP A 522 -9.12 5.24 10.98
CA TRP A 522 -8.24 6.35 11.39
C TRP A 522 -7.68 6.11 12.80
N TYR A 523 -8.54 5.72 13.75
CA TYR A 523 -8.10 5.40 15.11
C TYR A 523 -7.15 4.22 15.14
N ALA A 524 -7.50 3.14 14.43
CA ALA A 524 -6.65 1.96 14.31
C ALA A 524 -5.27 2.34 13.78
N PHE A 525 -5.21 3.08 12.66
CA PHE A 525 -3.95 3.51 12.07
C PHE A 525 -3.14 4.39 13.02
N ARG A 526 -3.73 5.47 13.55
CA ARG A 526 -3.04 6.40 14.47
C ARG A 526 -2.50 5.66 15.70
N ARG A 527 -3.30 4.73 16.24
CA ARG A 527 -2.94 3.96 17.43
C ARG A 527 -1.82 2.97 17.14
N MET A 528 -1.88 2.25 16.01
CA MET A 528 -0.77 1.41 15.56
C MET A 528 0.52 2.20 15.37
N ALA A 529 0.45 3.32 14.65
CA ALA A 529 1.60 4.18 14.42
C ALA A 529 2.19 4.70 15.75
N GLY A 530 1.33 5.11 16.69
CA GLY A 530 1.75 5.56 18.02
C GLY A 530 2.40 4.47 18.88
N PHE A 531 1.97 3.20 18.75
CA PHE A 531 2.53 2.08 19.51
C PHE A 531 3.78 1.48 18.87
N PHE A 532 3.82 1.37 17.54
CA PHE A 532 4.77 0.49 16.83
C PHE A 532 5.73 1.22 15.89
N SER A 533 5.53 2.51 15.61
CA SER A 533 6.52 3.25 14.82
C SER A 533 7.87 3.24 15.53
N GLY A 534 8.95 2.99 14.79
CA GLY A 534 10.29 2.82 15.33
C GLY A 534 10.55 1.46 15.98
N ALA A 535 9.66 0.47 15.83
CA ALA A 535 9.94 -0.90 16.26
C ALA A 535 11.25 -1.41 15.66
N THR A 536 12.11 -1.97 16.49
CA THR A 536 13.42 -2.50 16.07
C THR A 536 13.35 -3.96 15.67
N ALA A 537 12.31 -4.67 16.09
CA ALA A 537 12.03 -6.03 15.64
C ALA A 537 10.52 -6.31 15.65
N VAL A 538 10.06 -7.02 14.63
CA VAL A 538 8.71 -7.58 14.55
C VAL A 538 8.85 -9.05 14.18
N ARG A 539 8.21 -9.94 14.95
CA ARG A 539 8.34 -11.39 14.79
C ARG A 539 6.96 -12.02 14.72
N ARG A 540 6.75 -12.87 13.72
CA ARG A 540 5.61 -13.79 13.70
C ARG A 540 5.93 -14.97 14.64
N LEU A 541 5.17 -15.10 15.71
CA LEU A 541 5.24 -16.24 16.63
C LEU A 541 4.25 -17.34 16.24
N LEU A 542 3.10 -16.94 15.70
CA LEU A 542 2.11 -17.81 15.06
C LEU A 542 1.53 -17.08 13.84
N PRO A 543 1.10 -17.81 12.81
CA PRO A 543 1.24 -19.27 12.66
C PRO A 543 2.67 -19.71 12.31
N ASP A 544 2.99 -21.00 12.48
CA ASP A 544 4.26 -21.55 11.98
C ASP A 544 4.10 -21.89 10.50
N LEU A 545 4.57 -21.00 9.63
CA LEU A 545 4.54 -21.19 8.18
C LEU A 545 5.92 -21.53 7.60
N ASP A 546 6.89 -21.87 8.45
CA ASP A 546 8.22 -22.22 7.96
C ASP A 546 8.14 -23.52 7.15
N GLY A 547 8.62 -23.49 5.91
CA GLY A 547 8.57 -24.63 4.98
C GLY A 547 7.20 -24.92 4.36
N LYS A 548 6.18 -24.08 4.59
CA LYS A 548 4.83 -24.24 4.01
C LYS A 548 4.57 -23.31 2.81
N HIS A 549 5.61 -22.73 2.21
CA HIS A 549 5.46 -21.67 1.20
C HIS A 549 4.65 -22.11 -0.02
N ASP A 550 4.94 -23.30 -0.56
CA ASP A 550 4.17 -23.87 -1.67
C ASP A 550 2.71 -24.15 -1.27
N ASP A 551 2.44 -24.47 0.01
CA ASP A 551 1.09 -24.67 0.55
C ASP A 551 0.34 -23.33 0.74
N LEU A 552 1.05 -22.26 1.11
CA LEU A 552 0.49 -20.91 1.31
C LEU A 552 0.00 -20.28 0.01
N LEU A 553 0.74 -20.52 -1.08
CA LEU A 553 0.39 -20.00 -2.41
C LEU A 553 -0.46 -20.99 -3.21
N GLY A 554 -0.54 -22.24 -2.75
CA GLY A 554 -1.36 -23.30 -3.33
C GLY A 554 -2.83 -23.22 -2.93
N ALA A 555 -3.65 -24.05 -3.59
CA ALA A 555 -5.06 -24.25 -3.24
C ALA A 555 -5.22 -25.36 -2.18
N GLU A 556 -4.28 -25.47 -1.24
CA GLU A 556 -4.35 -26.46 -0.18
C GLU A 556 -4.97 -25.85 1.09
N PRO A 557 -5.94 -26.53 1.73
CA PRO A 557 -6.55 -26.06 2.97
C PRO A 557 -5.52 -25.82 4.08
N LEU A 558 -5.52 -24.64 4.69
CA LEU A 558 -4.68 -24.40 5.87
C LEU A 558 -5.31 -25.03 7.10
N ALA A 559 -4.46 -25.49 8.02
CA ALA A 559 -4.94 -25.95 9.32
C ALA A 559 -5.55 -24.77 10.10
N LEU A 560 -6.53 -25.04 10.96
CA LEU A 560 -7.17 -24.01 11.79
C LEU A 560 -6.17 -23.21 12.65
N VAL A 561 -5.09 -23.85 13.11
CA VAL A 561 -4.01 -23.19 13.84
C VAL A 561 -3.25 -22.18 12.98
N ASP A 562 -3.16 -22.44 11.67
CA ASP A 562 -2.46 -21.59 10.71
C ASP A 562 -3.27 -20.32 10.37
N LYS A 563 -4.48 -20.19 10.93
CA LYS A 563 -5.31 -18.97 10.87
C LYS A 563 -5.23 -18.13 12.14
N ILE A 564 -4.44 -18.53 13.13
CA ILE A 564 -4.24 -17.77 14.37
C ILE A 564 -2.93 -17.01 14.26
N TRP A 565 -3.03 -15.69 14.32
CA TRP A 565 -1.87 -14.81 14.28
C TRP A 565 -1.49 -14.40 15.69
N LEU A 566 -0.19 -14.51 15.98
CA LEU A 566 0.45 -13.92 17.14
C LEU A 566 1.73 -13.24 16.67
N ILE A 567 1.75 -11.93 16.75
CA ILE A 567 2.86 -11.10 16.29
C ILE A 567 3.46 -10.38 17.50
N GLU A 568 4.76 -10.57 17.70
CA GLU A 568 5.55 -9.87 18.72
C GLU A 568 6.21 -8.64 18.10
N VAL A 569 6.14 -7.51 18.82
CA VAL A 569 6.82 -6.26 18.47
C VAL A 569 7.73 -5.85 19.62
N GLU A 570 8.96 -5.46 19.30
CA GLU A 570 9.99 -5.07 20.26
C GLU A 570 10.60 -3.70 19.90
N GLY A 571 10.95 -2.93 20.93
CA GLY A 571 11.82 -1.76 20.78
C GLY A 571 11.15 -0.50 20.25
N ALA A 572 9.83 -0.50 20.03
CA ALA A 572 9.11 0.70 19.64
C ALA A 572 9.05 1.71 20.81
N PRO A 573 9.32 3.01 20.61
CA PRO A 573 9.24 4.03 21.66
C PRO A 573 7.89 4.10 22.38
N GLY A 574 6.79 3.77 21.69
CA GLY A 574 5.45 3.66 22.27
C GLY A 574 5.31 2.54 23.32
N LEU A 575 6.25 1.59 23.36
CA LEU A 575 6.28 0.45 24.28
C LEU A 575 7.20 0.71 25.46
N MET A 576 6.66 1.30 26.53
CA MET A 576 7.39 1.55 27.78
C MET A 576 8.70 2.33 27.56
N GLY A 577 8.71 3.28 26.62
CA GLY A 577 9.89 4.07 26.27
C GLY A 577 10.93 3.32 25.43
N GLY A 578 10.54 2.27 24.71
CA GLY A 578 11.44 1.50 23.83
C GLY A 578 12.06 0.25 24.48
N HIS A 579 11.61 -0.13 25.68
CA HIS A 579 12.18 -1.26 26.44
C HIS A 579 11.22 -2.44 26.63
N GLY A 580 10.02 -2.37 26.06
CA GLY A 580 8.98 -3.38 26.21
C GLY A 580 8.71 -4.21 24.96
N TYR A 581 7.81 -5.18 25.15
CA TYR A 581 7.27 -6.07 24.13
C TYR A 581 5.77 -5.82 24.00
N ALA A 582 5.27 -5.95 22.78
CA ALA A 582 3.86 -6.04 22.47
C ALA A 582 3.54 -7.32 21.74
N TYR A 583 2.34 -7.85 21.97
CA TYR A 583 1.81 -9.05 21.33
C TYR A 583 0.44 -8.71 20.75
N LEU A 584 0.32 -8.77 19.43
CA LEU A 584 -0.95 -8.64 18.72
C LEU A 584 -1.46 -10.04 18.37
N ALA A 585 -2.64 -10.38 18.85
CA ALA A 585 -3.24 -11.70 18.68
C ALA A 585 -4.64 -11.62 18.05
N PHE A 586 -4.89 -12.40 17.01
CA PHE A 586 -6.18 -12.44 16.32
C PHE A 586 -6.39 -13.72 15.52
N ILE A 587 -7.63 -13.92 15.07
CA ILE A 587 -7.98 -14.95 14.09
C ILE A 587 -8.12 -14.27 12.74
N ASP A 588 -7.42 -14.79 11.73
CA ASP A 588 -7.61 -14.41 10.34
C ASP A 588 -9.08 -14.66 9.95
N PRO A 589 -9.85 -13.63 9.57
CA PRO A 589 -11.25 -13.83 9.24
C PRO A 589 -11.50 -14.64 7.97
N PHE A 590 -10.46 -14.81 7.12
CA PHE A 590 -10.60 -15.36 5.78
C PHE A 590 -9.79 -16.65 5.59
N GLY A 591 -10.32 -17.49 4.70
CA GLY A 591 -9.76 -18.79 4.37
C GLY A 591 -8.71 -18.74 3.28
N THR A 592 -8.26 -19.92 2.89
CA THR A 592 -7.54 -20.13 1.63
C THR A 592 -8.58 -20.18 0.53
N VAL A 593 -8.27 -19.57 -0.60
CA VAL A 593 -9.19 -19.54 -1.76
C VAL A 593 -8.54 -20.31 -2.90
N ASP A 594 -9.33 -21.14 -3.58
CA ASP A 594 -8.92 -21.70 -4.87
C ASP A 594 -9.07 -20.62 -5.95
N LEU A 595 -8.02 -19.82 -6.10
CA LEU A 595 -7.94 -18.69 -7.04
C LEU A 595 -8.18 -19.11 -8.51
N ALA A 596 -8.00 -20.40 -8.86
CA ALA A 596 -8.30 -20.93 -10.19
C ALA A 596 -9.79 -21.25 -10.42
N LYS A 597 -10.56 -21.46 -9.35
CA LYS A 597 -12.00 -21.74 -9.41
C LYS A 597 -12.89 -20.54 -9.11
N GLY A 598 -12.30 -19.46 -8.61
CA GLY A 598 -12.94 -18.14 -8.52
C GLY A 598 -14.05 -18.00 -7.48
N ASP A 599 -14.32 -19.00 -6.63
CA ASP A 599 -15.34 -18.90 -5.59
C ASP A 599 -15.08 -19.79 -4.35
N GLY A 600 -15.04 -19.15 -3.18
CA GLY A 600 -15.23 -19.75 -1.85
C GLY A 600 -13.96 -20.13 -1.10
N ASP A 601 -13.98 -19.92 0.22
CA ASP A 601 -12.98 -20.50 1.13
C ASP A 601 -13.01 -22.02 0.97
N ILE A 602 -11.86 -22.61 0.64
CA ILE A 602 -11.70 -24.07 0.57
C ILE A 602 -11.43 -24.69 1.94
N ASP A 603 -11.18 -23.86 2.95
CA ASP A 603 -10.95 -24.26 4.33
C ASP A 603 -11.91 -23.57 5.32
N ALA A 604 -11.99 -24.13 6.51
CA ALA A 604 -12.78 -23.55 7.59
C ALA A 604 -11.93 -22.55 8.37
N THR A 605 -12.54 -21.43 8.79
CA THR A 605 -11.94 -20.49 9.74
C THR A 605 -12.39 -20.84 11.16
N PRO A 606 -11.49 -20.86 12.17
CA PRO A 606 -11.91 -21.09 13.54
C PRO A 606 -12.78 -19.94 14.04
N SER A 607 -13.86 -20.26 14.75
CA SER A 607 -14.74 -19.23 15.33
C SER A 607 -14.14 -18.63 16.59
N CYS A 608 -13.45 -19.47 17.38
CA CYS A 608 -12.88 -19.16 18.67
C CYS A 608 -11.51 -19.82 18.82
N ALA A 609 -10.60 -19.18 19.55
CA ALA A 609 -9.34 -19.78 19.95
C ALA A 609 -8.92 -19.31 21.35
N ARG A 610 -8.24 -20.17 22.10
CA ARG A 610 -7.58 -19.83 23.37
C ARG A 610 -6.07 -19.86 23.17
N LEU A 611 -5.43 -18.73 23.38
CA LEU A 611 -3.98 -18.58 23.43
C LEU A 611 -3.55 -18.40 24.88
N VAL A 612 -2.44 -19.00 25.29
CA VAL A 612 -1.86 -18.79 26.62
C VAL A 612 -0.49 -18.16 26.46
N LEU A 613 -0.27 -17.02 27.12
CA LEU A 613 1.05 -16.40 27.20
C LEU A 613 1.64 -16.64 28.59
N ASP A 614 2.84 -17.22 28.66
CA ASP A 614 3.56 -17.45 29.90
C ASP A 614 4.61 -16.36 30.14
N SER A 615 4.57 -15.74 31.31
CA SER A 615 5.53 -14.72 31.73
C SER A 615 6.77 -15.27 32.45
N GLY A 616 6.86 -16.58 32.64
CA GLY A 616 7.99 -17.21 33.33
C GLY A 616 8.11 -16.82 34.81
N GLY A 617 7.01 -16.36 35.44
CA GLY A 617 6.94 -16.02 36.87
C GLY A 617 6.66 -14.55 37.21
N LEU A 618 6.53 -13.68 36.20
CA LEU A 618 6.26 -12.25 36.40
C LEU A 618 4.75 -11.95 36.42
N VAL A 619 4.20 -11.93 37.63
CA VAL A 619 2.78 -11.66 37.86
C VAL A 619 2.54 -10.14 37.99
N GLY A 620 1.57 -9.61 37.22
CA GLY A 620 1.05 -8.25 37.39
C GLY A 620 1.65 -7.15 36.51
N PHE A 621 2.54 -7.48 35.58
CA PHE A 621 3.16 -6.52 34.65
C PHE A 621 2.66 -6.62 33.20
N VAL A 622 1.83 -7.62 32.91
CA VAL A 622 1.22 -7.83 31.60
C VAL A 622 -0.09 -7.05 31.53
N ARG A 623 -0.28 -6.27 30.45
CA ARG A 623 -1.46 -5.43 30.26
C ARG A 623 -2.13 -5.68 28.93
N SER A 624 -3.46 -5.72 28.91
CA SER A 624 -4.23 -5.65 27.67
C SER A 624 -4.49 -4.19 27.33
N VAL A 625 -4.26 -3.82 26.07
CA VAL A 625 -4.47 -2.47 25.56
C VAL A 625 -5.66 -2.50 24.61
N PRO A 626 -6.66 -1.60 24.78
CA PRO A 626 -7.79 -1.53 23.86
C PRO A 626 -7.32 -1.25 22.43
N THR A 627 -7.86 -1.97 21.45
CA THR A 627 -7.61 -1.78 20.01
C THR A 627 -8.81 -1.19 19.28
N ALA A 628 -10.00 -1.31 19.86
CA ALA A 628 -11.23 -0.64 19.42
C ALA A 628 -11.36 0.75 20.07
N PRO A 629 -12.09 1.69 19.44
CA PRO A 629 -12.55 2.92 20.08
C PRO A 629 -13.58 2.61 21.19
N ASP A 630 -13.72 3.49 22.18
CA ASP A 630 -14.67 3.32 23.28
C ASP A 630 -16.14 3.43 22.80
N ALA A 631 -17.00 2.53 23.28
CA ALA A 631 -18.39 2.43 22.88
C ALA A 631 -19.23 3.66 23.30
N GLU A 632 -18.89 4.32 24.41
CA GLU A 632 -19.56 5.58 24.82
C GLU A 632 -19.32 6.71 23.81
N VAL A 633 -18.19 6.66 23.12
CA VAL A 633 -17.79 7.63 22.11
C VAL A 633 -18.46 7.36 20.75
N LEU A 634 -18.66 6.08 20.41
CA LEU A 634 -19.36 5.70 19.19
C LEU A 634 -20.86 6.06 19.21
N ALA A 635 -21.43 6.30 20.39
CA ALA A 635 -22.87 6.47 20.58
C ALA A 635 -23.35 7.93 20.77
N THR A 636 -22.45 8.91 20.94
CA THR A 636 -22.84 10.29 21.32
C THR A 636 -22.33 11.32 20.31
N PRO A 637 -23.16 11.77 19.35
CA PRO A 637 -22.85 12.96 18.55
C PRO A 637 -22.88 14.20 19.46
N VAL A 638 -21.71 14.76 19.78
CA VAL A 638 -21.61 16.02 20.53
C VAL A 638 -21.45 17.16 19.54
N ALA A 639 -22.43 18.06 19.49
CA ALA A 639 -22.41 19.20 18.57
C ALA A 639 -21.17 20.08 18.74
N GLY A 640 -20.48 20.35 17.63
CA GLY A 640 -19.28 21.19 17.59
C GLY A 640 -18.00 20.57 18.13
N VAL A 641 -17.98 19.25 18.38
CA VAL A 641 -16.82 18.52 18.94
C VAL A 641 -16.42 17.38 18.01
N LEU A 642 -15.16 17.36 17.55
CA LEU A 642 -14.65 16.33 16.64
C LEU A 642 -14.46 14.98 17.37
N PRO A 643 -14.73 13.83 16.72
CA PRO A 643 -14.66 12.50 17.34
C PRO A 643 -13.32 12.15 18.00
N ASP A 644 -12.21 12.73 17.55
CA ASP A 644 -10.88 12.48 18.11
C ASP A 644 -10.64 13.10 19.49
N THR A 645 -11.44 14.10 19.87
CA THR A 645 -11.47 14.62 21.25
C THR A 645 -12.26 13.73 22.19
N LEU A 646 -13.09 12.84 21.63
CA LEU A 646 -13.86 11.86 22.38
C LEU A 646 -13.11 10.51 22.45
N TRP A 647 -12.33 10.16 21.44
CA TRP A 647 -11.46 8.97 21.44
C TRP A 647 -10.26 9.14 22.35
N VAL A 648 -10.51 8.90 23.64
CA VAL A 648 -9.46 8.78 24.64
C VAL A 648 -8.75 7.45 24.43
N ASP A 649 -7.42 7.51 24.33
CA ASP A 649 -6.59 6.32 24.34
C ASP A 649 -6.82 5.58 25.66
N GLY A 650 -7.55 4.45 25.62
CA GLY A 650 -7.82 3.67 26.81
C GLY A 650 -6.53 3.21 27.48
N VAL A 651 -6.44 3.38 28.81
CA VAL A 651 -5.32 2.91 29.61
C VAL A 651 -5.36 1.39 29.65
N GLY A 652 -4.24 0.74 29.32
CA GLY A 652 -4.19 -0.72 29.34
C GLY A 652 -4.51 -1.30 30.72
N GLU A 653 -5.40 -2.29 30.75
CA GLU A 653 -5.82 -2.99 31.96
C GLU A 653 -4.82 -4.09 32.33
N ALA A 654 -4.51 -4.23 33.62
CA ALA A 654 -3.68 -5.33 34.07
C ALA A 654 -4.39 -6.67 33.85
N LEU A 655 -3.75 -7.58 33.13
CA LEU A 655 -4.28 -8.93 32.98
C LEU A 655 -4.00 -9.72 34.27
N SER A 656 -4.99 -10.50 34.69
CA SER A 656 -4.81 -11.46 35.78
C SER A 656 -4.35 -12.80 35.21
N PRO A 657 -3.27 -13.40 35.73
CA PRO A 657 -2.92 -14.76 35.33
C PRO A 657 -3.96 -15.76 35.88
N ASP A 658 -3.95 -16.97 35.34
CA ASP A 658 -4.65 -18.09 35.94
C ASP A 658 -4.20 -18.29 37.39
N SER A 659 -5.13 -18.65 38.26
CA SER A 659 -4.92 -18.64 39.72
C SER A 659 -3.69 -19.46 40.13
N GLY A 660 -2.66 -18.77 40.65
CA GLY A 660 -1.42 -19.38 41.12
C GLY A 660 -0.42 -19.75 40.03
N THR A 661 -0.58 -19.27 38.79
CA THR A 661 0.35 -19.50 37.68
C THR A 661 0.91 -18.18 37.12
N SER A 662 1.85 -18.29 36.17
CA SER A 662 2.40 -17.19 35.37
C SER A 662 1.76 -17.07 33.98
N GLN A 663 0.62 -17.75 33.79
CA GLN A 663 -0.04 -17.95 32.49
C GLN A 663 -1.22 -17.01 32.34
N TYR A 664 -1.27 -16.31 31.22
CA TYR A 664 -2.30 -15.35 30.87
C TYR A 664 -3.13 -15.90 29.70
N PRO A 665 -4.35 -16.43 29.95
CA PRO A 665 -5.21 -16.90 28.88
C PRO A 665 -5.84 -15.73 28.12
N ILE A 666 -5.85 -15.84 26.80
CA ILE A 666 -6.38 -14.86 25.86
C ILE A 666 -7.39 -15.56 24.97
N ILE A 667 -8.58 -14.98 24.86
CA ILE A 667 -9.66 -15.53 24.06
C ILE A 667 -9.79 -14.72 22.78
N LEU A 668 -9.51 -15.36 21.66
CA LEU A 668 -9.63 -14.78 20.34
C LEU A 668 -10.97 -15.19 19.73
N ARG A 669 -11.56 -14.27 18.96
CA ARG A 669 -12.86 -14.45 18.32
C ARG A 669 -12.77 -13.97 16.88
N ARG A 670 -13.31 -14.73 15.94
CA ARG A 670 -13.41 -14.31 14.54
C ARG A 670 -14.28 -13.04 14.44
N GLY A 671 -13.86 -12.08 13.61
CA GLY A 671 -14.58 -10.81 13.41
C GLY A 671 -14.56 -9.85 14.61
N ALA A 672 -13.68 -10.09 15.59
CA ALA A 672 -13.44 -9.15 16.69
C ALA A 672 -12.19 -8.30 16.44
N TRP A 673 -12.13 -7.15 17.10
CA TRP A 673 -10.91 -6.36 17.19
C TRP A 673 -9.77 -7.19 17.79
N PRO A 674 -8.53 -7.05 17.26
CA PRO A 674 -7.41 -7.86 17.71
C PRO A 674 -7.07 -7.57 19.16
N THR A 675 -6.54 -8.55 19.88
CA THR A 675 -6.10 -8.34 21.26
C THR A 675 -4.66 -7.84 21.26
N LEU A 676 -4.42 -6.64 21.79
CA LEU A 676 -3.07 -6.11 22.02
C LEU A 676 -2.68 -6.30 23.48
N ILE A 677 -1.50 -6.87 23.70
CA ILE A 677 -0.94 -7.11 25.03
C ILE A 677 0.45 -6.49 25.09
N THR A 678 0.79 -5.90 26.22
CA THR A 678 2.12 -5.33 26.47
C THR A 678 2.75 -5.96 27.70
N SER A 679 4.07 -6.11 27.67
CA SER A 679 4.87 -6.69 28.74
C SER A 679 6.26 -6.03 28.77
N PRO A 680 6.88 -5.84 29.95
CA PRO A 680 8.26 -5.36 30.02
C PRO A 680 9.29 -6.42 29.62
N LEU A 681 8.89 -7.69 29.53
CA LEU A 681 9.77 -8.81 29.20
C LEU A 681 9.10 -9.76 28.20
N PRO A 682 9.89 -10.55 27.44
CA PRO A 682 9.34 -11.49 26.48
C PRO A 682 8.41 -12.49 27.15
N LEU A 683 7.26 -12.76 26.51
CA LEU A 683 6.32 -13.79 26.90
C LEU A 683 6.51 -15.02 26.01
N SER A 684 6.45 -16.20 26.62
CA SER A 684 6.49 -17.47 25.87
C SER A 684 5.08 -17.87 25.47
N PRO A 685 4.75 -17.92 24.17
CA PRO A 685 3.45 -18.39 23.76
C PRO A 685 3.36 -19.89 23.92
N ARG A 686 2.23 -20.34 24.47
CA ARG A 686 1.80 -21.73 24.43
C ARG A 686 0.40 -21.76 23.86
N LEU A 687 0.28 -22.34 22.67
CA LEU A 687 -1.02 -22.60 22.10
C LEU A 687 -1.57 -23.89 22.70
N ASP A 688 -2.38 -23.76 23.75
CA ASP A 688 -3.20 -24.89 24.21
C ASP A 688 -4.36 -25.06 23.21
N LEU A 689 -4.06 -25.78 22.13
CA LEU A 689 -4.92 -26.13 20.98
C LEU A 689 -6.20 -26.91 21.33
N LEU A 690 -6.54 -27.05 22.61
CA LEU A 690 -7.57 -27.96 23.09
C LEU A 690 -8.99 -27.63 22.53
N GLU A 691 -9.21 -26.45 21.95
CA GLU A 691 -10.56 -25.89 21.73
C GLU A 691 -10.66 -24.97 20.50
N LEU A 692 -10.22 -25.46 19.34
CA LEU A 692 -10.59 -24.87 18.05
C LEU A 692 -12.01 -25.35 17.70
N VAL A 693 -12.94 -24.43 17.43
CA VAL A 693 -14.33 -24.76 17.07
C VAL A 693 -14.81 -24.00 15.86
#